data_AF-A0A1Q8KM43-F1
#
_entry.id   AF-A0A1Q8KM43-F1
#
_cell.length_a   1.000
_cell.length_b   1.000
_cell.length_c   1.000
_cell.angle_alpha   90.00
_cell.angle_beta   90.00
_cell.angle_gamma   90.00
#
_symmetry.space_group_name_H-M   'P 1'
#
loop_
_entity.id
_entity.type
_entity.pdbx_description
1 polymer ?
#
loop_
_entity_poly.entity_id
_entity_poly.type
_entity_poly.pdbx_seq_one_letter_code
_entity_poly.pdbx_strand_id
1 'polypeptide(L)'
;MTAPHPTPLREELSVNVADRDPALRPMLDRVLAPADRDRAGPLLDAMGAAAGGEVDRLARTADRHPPRHVPFAPSGERIDEIEFHPAYDGLAEVAFHRFGLAAMSHRPGVNGWPGRTPHVVKYALSYLFVQSEFGIACPLSMTDSAARILRLFDAGRFAAEIDALSSTDPATAATGAMFMTEIDGGTDVGRTATEATDHGDHWTLTGRKWFCSNVTADVVLTLARVPGQGEGTRGLGMFLVPRTRPDGSRNAVRVDRLKDKLGTRSMASGEVTLEGAWAQPVGELSRGFLQMAEMVNVSRLSNAMRSAALMRRAVREAVDHTRERVVSGTALFDKPLMRATLLPLLLDAEASLALVLECADRLDAADAVTFGEVTGDAADPAARSLIRILTPLAKYTVCKRARFVTGETMEIRGGNGYIEDFVDPRLLRDAHLGSIWEGSSNVIALDILRCLRKEGTHRLLATTYRARLDAVRHPLTDGAARRLGERWSRLAADADRLLGSPAGEQEIGIARWAGDVAETLMATLLLEQAEHRLHADGDHRSLLVAETVLHRLDDPGATPVAALDHLGVIADGGPLPEPVRIPGVSAEEGTGEPRTARPLDGIRVVDLSKILAGPYVGMTLADLGADVVKVEHPDGGDPTRQWGPPFQGSDATYYLAANRNKRSVTVDLKSDEGRATVEAMLRDADVVVENFRPGSSLQRLFDHRELSERHPHLVVLHISAFGDDGPMRDEPGYDMVAQATAGLMSLTGEPDGPPLKAGYAMGDLGAALFGAIGVLSALVERSRTGLGQYLTTSLYETQLALHINWATGYFATGETPRRLGSGHPNLVPYQAFPAADGYVVIAVGNDTLWTRLCSALERPELAEDPRFRTNADRVTHRADLVALIEKALAPRTVAQWCELLRADGVPAAPIRDLHEVYTSPHTEALGIVSTVEHPTAGPIRQVGFPVNYHGTRPAVRTAPPLLGQHTDDVLDALHVTPRRTP
;
A
#
# COMPACT_ATOMS: atom_id res chain seq x y z
N MET A 1 34.62 37.02 -16.50
CA MET A 1 33.16 36.92 -16.67
C MET A 1 32.54 36.91 -15.28
N THR A 2 31.87 38.01 -14.93
CA THR A 2 31.15 38.19 -13.66
C THR A 2 30.08 37.11 -13.53
N ALA A 3 30.08 36.41 -12.39
CA ALA A 3 29.01 35.48 -12.03
C ALA A 3 27.66 36.21 -12.08
N PRO A 4 26.60 35.60 -12.64
CA PRO A 4 25.28 36.24 -12.66
C PRO A 4 24.83 36.51 -11.22
N HIS A 5 24.29 37.71 -11.00
CA HIS A 5 23.64 38.10 -9.75
C HIS A 5 22.58 37.07 -9.34
N PRO A 6 22.35 36.84 -8.03
CA PRO A 6 21.27 35.98 -7.58
C PRO A 6 19.95 36.49 -8.14
N THR A 7 19.21 35.62 -8.82
CA THR A 7 17.85 35.88 -9.29
C THR A 7 17.04 36.43 -8.11
N PRO A 8 16.38 37.59 -8.22
CA PRO A 8 15.55 38.11 -7.15
C PRO A 8 14.50 37.08 -6.74
N LEU A 9 14.12 37.06 -5.46
CA LEU A 9 12.98 36.28 -4.98
C LEU A 9 11.80 36.58 -5.91
N ARG A 10 11.24 35.56 -6.59
CA ARG A 10 10.01 35.74 -7.36
C ARG A 10 8.90 36.12 -6.38
N GLU A 11 8.57 37.41 -6.34
CA GLU A 11 7.54 37.95 -5.44
C GLU A 11 6.14 37.44 -5.84
N GLU A 12 5.92 37.11 -7.12
CA GLU A 12 4.65 36.60 -7.66
C GLU A 12 4.87 35.46 -8.66
N LEU A 13 3.88 34.58 -8.83
CA LEU A 13 3.87 33.58 -9.93
C LEU A 13 3.79 34.28 -11.29
N SER A 14 3.00 35.35 -11.41
CA SER A 14 2.79 36.16 -12.63
C SER A 14 2.37 35.36 -13.88
N VAL A 15 1.77 34.18 -13.65
CA VAL A 15 1.27 33.27 -14.69
C VAL A 15 -0.16 32.89 -14.40
N ASN A 16 -0.97 32.67 -15.44
CA ASN A 16 -2.31 32.12 -15.26
C ASN A 16 -2.20 30.65 -14.82
N VAL A 17 -2.60 30.36 -13.57
CA VAL A 17 -2.47 28.99 -13.03
C VAL A 17 -3.44 27.99 -13.67
N ALA A 18 -4.52 28.45 -14.30
CA ALA A 18 -5.43 27.59 -15.05
C ALA A 18 -4.77 27.05 -16.33
N ASP A 19 -4.02 27.90 -17.04
CA ASP A 19 -3.30 27.51 -18.26
C ASP A 19 -2.07 26.64 -17.96
N ARG A 20 -1.63 26.67 -16.70
CA ARG A 20 -0.50 25.91 -16.18
C ARG A 20 -0.94 24.57 -15.57
N ASP A 21 -2.24 24.27 -15.49
CA ASP A 21 -2.71 22.96 -15.05
C ASP A 21 -3.01 22.06 -16.26
N PRO A 22 -2.20 21.02 -16.52
CA PRO A 22 -2.37 20.18 -17.69
C PRO A 22 -3.61 19.28 -17.63
N ALA A 23 -4.25 19.17 -16.46
CA ALA A 23 -5.39 18.27 -16.24
C ALA A 23 -6.74 18.99 -16.20
N LEU A 24 -6.77 20.24 -15.74
CA LEU A 24 -8.00 20.94 -15.38
C LEU A 24 -8.99 21.04 -16.54
N ARG A 25 -8.62 21.70 -17.64
CA ARG A 25 -9.52 21.86 -18.79
C ARG A 25 -9.88 20.52 -19.44
N PRO A 26 -8.92 19.61 -19.72
CA PRO A 26 -9.26 18.29 -20.25
C PRO A 26 -10.31 17.55 -19.41
N MET A 27 -10.17 17.58 -18.07
CA MET A 27 -11.12 16.91 -17.18
C MET A 27 -12.49 17.57 -17.20
N LEU A 28 -12.54 18.91 -17.19
CA LEU A 28 -13.79 19.67 -17.30
C LEU A 28 -14.51 19.41 -18.63
N ASP A 29 -13.75 19.29 -19.72
CA ASP A 29 -14.31 19.00 -21.06
C ASP A 29 -15.02 17.64 -21.10
N ARG A 30 -14.57 16.66 -20.30
CA ARG A 30 -15.25 15.36 -20.23
C ARG A 30 -16.56 15.41 -19.46
N VAL A 31 -16.63 16.21 -18.38
CA VAL A 31 -17.75 16.17 -17.42
C VAL A 31 -18.78 17.27 -17.63
N LEU A 32 -18.41 18.42 -18.22
CA LEU A 32 -19.32 19.54 -18.44
C LEU A 32 -20.04 19.43 -19.78
N ALA A 33 -21.34 19.74 -19.75
CA ALA A 33 -22.10 20.00 -20.95
C ALA A 33 -21.51 21.18 -21.75
N PRO A 34 -21.63 21.21 -23.09
CA PRO A 34 -21.02 22.26 -23.92
C PRO A 34 -21.37 23.69 -23.46
N ALA A 35 -22.64 23.94 -23.13
CA ALA A 35 -23.09 25.27 -22.70
C ALA A 35 -22.50 25.70 -21.34
N ASP A 36 -22.21 24.76 -20.44
CA ASP A 36 -21.56 25.06 -19.16
C ASP A 36 -20.06 25.29 -19.35
N ARG A 37 -19.44 24.53 -20.25
CA ARG A 37 -18.03 24.68 -20.63
C ARG A 37 -17.75 26.05 -21.24
N ASP A 38 -18.57 26.49 -22.19
CA ASP A 38 -18.43 27.79 -22.84
C ASP A 38 -18.55 28.95 -21.84
N ARG A 39 -19.42 28.83 -20.83
CA ARG A 39 -19.56 29.80 -19.74
C ARG A 39 -18.40 29.74 -18.75
N ALA A 40 -17.90 28.53 -18.45
CA ALA A 40 -16.82 28.33 -17.50
C ALA A 40 -15.47 28.84 -18.02
N GLY A 41 -15.20 28.73 -19.32
CA GLY A 41 -13.91 29.11 -19.94
C GLY A 41 -13.36 30.47 -19.49
N PRO A 42 -14.08 31.59 -19.74
CA PRO A 42 -13.63 32.93 -19.35
C PRO A 42 -13.46 33.11 -17.82
N LEU A 43 -14.23 32.39 -17.01
CA LEU A 43 -14.10 32.44 -15.55
C LEU A 43 -12.87 31.69 -15.06
N LEU A 44 -12.52 30.56 -15.69
CA LEU A 44 -11.28 29.84 -15.40
C LEU A 44 -10.08 30.71 -15.73
N ASP A 45 -10.13 31.45 -16.84
CA ASP A 45 -9.09 32.42 -17.23
C ASP A 45 -8.95 33.52 -16.17
N ALA A 46 -10.06 34.17 -15.81
CA ALA A 46 -10.07 35.26 -14.84
C ALA A 46 -9.62 34.80 -13.46
N MET A 47 -10.12 33.66 -12.98
CA MET A 47 -9.75 33.09 -11.67
C MET A 47 -8.31 32.62 -11.67
N GLY A 48 -7.85 31.96 -12.72
CA GLY A 48 -6.47 31.48 -12.82
C GLY A 48 -5.45 32.63 -12.90
N ALA A 49 -5.78 33.72 -13.59
CA ALA A 49 -4.98 34.95 -13.59
C ALA A 49 -4.97 35.62 -12.21
N ALA A 50 -6.12 35.71 -11.54
CA ALA A 50 -6.21 36.26 -10.19
C ALA A 50 -5.41 35.41 -9.18
N ALA A 51 -5.57 34.08 -9.23
CA ALA A 51 -4.85 33.13 -8.39
C ALA A 51 -3.33 33.26 -8.58
N GLY A 52 -2.83 33.37 -9.81
CA GLY A 52 -1.40 33.52 -10.09
C GLY A 52 -0.81 34.92 -9.84
N GLY A 53 -1.63 35.91 -9.49
CA GLY A 53 -1.21 37.30 -9.26
C GLY A 53 -1.83 37.88 -7.99
N GLU A 54 -2.95 38.58 -8.14
CA GLU A 54 -3.63 39.33 -7.07
C GLU A 54 -3.86 38.50 -5.79
N VAL A 55 -4.44 37.31 -5.92
CA VAL A 55 -4.78 36.44 -4.79
C VAL A 55 -3.51 35.91 -4.13
N ASP A 56 -2.47 35.52 -4.88
CA ASP A 56 -1.19 35.08 -4.29
C ASP A 56 -0.56 36.16 -3.42
N ARG A 57 -0.52 37.41 -3.92
CA ARG A 57 0.01 38.56 -3.18
C ARG A 57 -0.81 38.87 -1.92
N LEU A 58 -2.14 38.88 -2.03
CA LEU A 58 -3.02 39.12 -0.88
C LEU A 58 -2.87 38.00 0.16
N ALA A 59 -2.81 36.74 -0.27
CA ALA A 59 -2.67 35.57 0.57
C ALA A 59 -1.38 35.57 1.39
N ARG A 60 -0.23 35.86 0.75
CA ARG A 60 1.06 36.02 1.45
C ARG A 60 1.01 37.15 2.48
N THR A 61 0.39 38.27 2.11
CA THR A 61 0.28 39.42 3.01
C THR A 61 -0.61 39.10 4.22
N ALA A 62 -1.74 38.41 4.00
CA ALA A 62 -2.65 38.00 5.06
C ALA A 62 -2.06 36.93 5.99
N ASP A 63 -1.27 35.96 5.47
CA ASP A 63 -0.59 34.96 6.33
C ASP A 63 0.45 35.61 7.25
N ARG A 64 1.15 36.67 6.78
CA ARG A 64 2.11 37.45 7.57
C ARG A 64 1.47 38.38 8.61
N HIS A 65 0.21 38.76 8.41
CA HIS A 65 -0.53 39.67 9.29
C HIS A 65 -1.81 38.98 9.80
N PRO A 66 -1.67 38.00 10.72
CA PRO A 66 -2.81 37.27 11.26
C PRO A 66 -3.80 38.21 11.98
N PRO A 67 -5.09 37.82 12.05
CA PRO A 67 -6.11 38.67 12.67
C PRO A 67 -5.88 38.86 14.16
N ARG A 68 -6.30 40.02 14.67
CA ARG A 68 -6.15 40.41 16.08
C ARG A 68 -7.51 40.52 16.75
N HIS A 69 -7.65 39.95 17.94
CA HIS A 69 -8.85 40.11 18.77
C HIS A 69 -8.74 41.35 19.65
N VAL A 70 -9.75 42.20 19.56
CA VAL A 70 -9.94 43.42 20.34
C VAL A 70 -11.12 43.20 21.28
N PRO A 71 -10.89 42.66 22.49
CA PRO A 71 -11.97 42.29 23.40
C PRO A 71 -12.73 43.51 23.93
N PHE A 72 -12.04 44.65 24.12
CA PHE A 72 -12.61 45.84 24.76
C PHE A 72 -12.34 47.11 23.96
N ALA A 73 -13.33 48.01 23.90
CA ALA A 73 -13.17 49.39 23.46
C ALA A 73 -12.32 50.19 24.47
N PRO A 74 -11.75 51.35 24.09
CA PRO A 74 -11.05 52.23 25.03
C PRO A 74 -11.88 52.68 26.23
N SER A 75 -13.22 52.63 26.13
CA SER A 75 -14.17 52.92 27.23
C SER A 75 -14.25 51.83 28.29
N GLY A 76 -13.69 50.64 28.04
CA GLY A 76 -13.84 49.44 28.86
C GLY A 76 -15.07 48.59 28.52
N GLU A 77 -15.88 49.00 27.54
CA GLU A 77 -16.98 48.20 27.01
C GLU A 77 -16.44 46.98 26.24
N ARG A 78 -17.05 45.81 26.44
CA ARG A 78 -16.66 44.59 25.72
C ARG A 78 -17.26 44.57 24.32
N ILE A 79 -16.41 44.53 23.29
CA ILE A 79 -16.81 44.60 21.87
C ILE A 79 -16.43 43.35 21.06
N ASP A 80 -15.44 42.58 21.52
CA ASP A 80 -14.85 41.40 20.83
C ASP A 80 -14.72 41.56 19.31
N GLU A 81 -14.24 42.71 18.86
CA GLU A 81 -13.96 42.95 17.44
C GLU A 81 -12.76 42.12 16.99
N ILE A 82 -12.78 41.68 15.73
CA ILE A 82 -11.62 41.05 15.09
C ILE A 82 -11.13 41.99 14.01
N GLU A 83 -9.91 42.48 14.18
CA GLU A 83 -9.23 43.29 13.18
C GLU A 83 -8.53 42.37 12.19
N PHE A 84 -8.89 42.50 10.92
CA PHE A 84 -8.20 41.86 9.81
C PHE A 84 -7.29 42.87 9.12
N HIS A 85 -6.19 42.37 8.55
CA HIS A 85 -5.41 43.17 7.60
C HIS A 85 -6.23 43.39 6.31
N PRO A 86 -6.18 44.55 5.63
CA PRO A 86 -6.93 44.81 4.39
C PRO A 86 -6.73 43.79 3.26
N ALA A 87 -5.62 43.05 3.31
CA ALA A 87 -5.37 41.94 2.38
C ALA A 87 -6.39 40.80 2.52
N TYR A 88 -6.89 40.55 3.74
CA TYR A 88 -7.97 39.59 3.98
C TYR A 88 -9.28 40.06 3.36
N ASP A 89 -9.62 41.34 3.49
CA ASP A 89 -10.82 41.92 2.87
C ASP A 89 -10.73 41.85 1.34
N GLY A 90 -9.54 42.06 0.77
CA GLY A 90 -9.29 41.82 -0.65
C GLY A 90 -9.54 40.36 -1.06
N LEU A 91 -9.10 39.39 -0.27
CA LEU A 91 -9.40 37.97 -0.52
C LEU A 91 -10.90 37.68 -0.46
N ALA A 92 -11.60 38.30 0.50
CA ALA A 92 -13.04 38.18 0.65
C ALA A 92 -13.79 38.79 -0.54
N GLU A 93 -13.36 39.96 -1.03
CA GLU A 93 -13.88 40.59 -2.25
C GLU A 93 -13.82 39.64 -3.43
N VAL A 94 -12.65 39.07 -3.69
CA VAL A 94 -12.47 38.15 -4.82
C VAL A 94 -13.39 36.94 -4.68
N ALA A 95 -13.42 36.32 -3.51
CA ALA A 95 -14.06 35.02 -3.34
C ALA A 95 -15.58 35.08 -3.12
N PHE A 96 -16.07 35.98 -2.25
CA PHE A 96 -17.50 36.10 -1.93
C PHE A 96 -18.26 36.97 -2.92
N HIS A 97 -17.63 38.02 -3.46
CA HIS A 97 -18.32 39.05 -4.24
C HIS A 97 -18.04 38.91 -5.73
N ARG A 98 -16.78 39.02 -6.14
CA ARG A 98 -16.39 39.02 -7.56
C ARG A 98 -16.68 37.71 -8.26
N PHE A 99 -16.27 36.58 -7.65
CA PHE A 99 -16.53 35.26 -8.19
C PHE A 99 -17.74 34.56 -7.55
N GLY A 100 -18.22 35.02 -6.39
CA GLY A 100 -19.44 34.47 -5.77
C GLY A 100 -19.35 32.98 -5.44
N LEU A 101 -18.19 32.49 -4.99
CA LEU A 101 -17.93 31.04 -4.83
C LEU A 101 -18.91 30.36 -3.85
N ALA A 102 -19.33 31.06 -2.80
CA ALA A 102 -20.34 30.56 -1.85
C ALA A 102 -21.77 30.63 -2.42
N ALA A 103 -22.04 31.56 -3.33
CA ALA A 103 -23.37 31.80 -3.91
C ALA A 103 -23.74 30.84 -5.05
N MET A 104 -22.73 30.36 -5.79
CA MET A 104 -22.86 29.51 -6.99
C MET A 104 -23.85 28.36 -6.85
N SER A 105 -23.85 27.69 -5.70
CA SER A 105 -24.67 26.50 -5.44
C SER A 105 -26.07 26.80 -4.89
N HIS A 106 -26.51 28.05 -4.82
CA HIS A 106 -27.77 28.38 -4.14
C HIS A 106 -28.74 29.19 -4.98
N ARG A 107 -28.24 30.11 -5.80
CA ARG A 107 -29.07 31.07 -6.52
C ARG A 107 -28.80 31.12 -8.03
N PRO A 108 -29.84 31.37 -8.84
CA PRO A 108 -29.67 31.63 -10.26
C PRO A 108 -29.00 32.99 -10.52
N GLY A 109 -28.43 33.15 -11.71
CA GLY A 109 -27.85 34.40 -12.20
C GLY A 109 -26.38 34.63 -11.83
N VAL A 110 -25.84 33.86 -10.89
CA VAL A 110 -24.42 33.98 -10.49
C VAL A 110 -23.53 33.61 -11.68
N ASN A 111 -22.63 34.53 -12.05
CA ASN A 111 -21.74 34.42 -13.21
C ASN A 111 -22.45 34.05 -14.53
N GLY A 112 -23.73 34.42 -14.69
CA GLY A 112 -24.47 34.21 -15.92
C GLY A 112 -25.07 32.81 -16.11
N TRP A 113 -25.09 31.96 -15.08
CA TRP A 113 -25.89 30.72 -15.12
C TRP A 113 -27.37 31.02 -14.90
N PRO A 114 -28.28 30.50 -15.75
CA PRO A 114 -29.71 30.74 -15.60
C PRO A 114 -30.30 30.02 -14.38
N GLY A 115 -29.70 28.90 -13.97
CA GLY A 115 -30.01 28.16 -12.75
C GLY A 115 -28.83 28.20 -11.77
N ARG A 116 -28.80 27.21 -10.88
CA ARG A 116 -27.64 26.95 -10.02
C ARG A 116 -26.42 26.64 -10.87
N THR A 117 -25.25 27.14 -10.47
CA THR A 117 -23.99 26.76 -11.13
C THR A 117 -23.68 25.29 -10.81
N PRO A 118 -23.30 24.45 -11.79
CA PRO A 118 -22.91 23.07 -11.52
C PRO A 118 -21.79 23.01 -10.48
N HIS A 119 -21.90 22.08 -9.52
CA HIS A 119 -20.88 21.95 -8.46
C HIS A 119 -19.47 21.74 -9.03
N VAL A 120 -19.35 21.03 -10.16
CA VAL A 120 -18.08 20.84 -10.88
C VAL A 120 -17.39 22.17 -11.20
N VAL A 121 -18.13 23.15 -11.73
CA VAL A 121 -17.59 24.48 -12.08
C VAL A 121 -17.16 25.23 -10.83
N LYS A 122 -18.00 25.22 -9.79
CA LYS A 122 -17.68 25.86 -8.50
C LYS A 122 -16.41 25.29 -7.88
N TYR A 123 -16.28 23.97 -7.83
CA TYR A 123 -15.11 23.33 -7.23
C TYR A 123 -13.86 23.51 -8.10
N ALA A 124 -13.98 23.64 -9.42
CA ALA A 124 -12.86 24.00 -10.29
C ALA A 124 -12.36 25.45 -10.05
N LEU A 125 -13.26 26.42 -9.92
CA LEU A 125 -12.89 27.80 -9.60
C LEU A 125 -12.32 27.93 -8.18
N SER A 126 -12.91 27.23 -7.22
CA SER A 126 -12.38 27.15 -5.85
C SER A 126 -11.02 26.47 -5.81
N TYR A 127 -10.81 25.44 -6.63
CA TYR A 127 -9.52 24.76 -6.77
C TYR A 127 -8.43 25.72 -7.24
N LEU A 128 -8.71 26.52 -8.29
CA LEU A 128 -7.78 27.55 -8.76
C LEU A 128 -7.47 28.59 -7.69
N PHE A 129 -8.50 29.10 -7.00
CA PHE A 129 -8.33 30.06 -5.90
C PHE A 129 -7.43 29.50 -4.78
N VAL A 130 -7.63 28.24 -4.40
CA VAL A 130 -6.91 27.60 -3.28
C VAL A 130 -5.46 27.24 -3.62
N GLN A 131 -5.08 27.23 -4.89
CA GLN A 131 -3.65 27.18 -5.25
C GLN A 131 -2.87 28.37 -4.66
N SER A 132 -3.55 29.43 -4.24
CA SER A 132 -2.94 30.63 -3.64
C SER A 132 -3.43 30.92 -2.22
N GLU A 133 -4.71 30.68 -1.90
CA GLU A 133 -5.25 30.95 -0.56
C GLU A 133 -6.11 29.81 0.00
N PHE A 134 -5.65 29.22 1.12
CA PHE A 134 -6.34 28.12 1.78
C PHE A 134 -7.23 28.57 2.96
N GLY A 135 -6.83 29.61 3.69
CA GLY A 135 -7.46 30.00 4.95
C GLY A 135 -8.91 30.47 4.79
N ILE A 136 -9.15 31.44 3.91
CA ILE A 136 -10.51 31.98 3.66
C ILE A 136 -11.47 30.97 3.02
N ALA A 137 -10.94 29.92 2.38
CA ALA A 137 -11.73 28.83 1.83
C ALA A 137 -12.60 28.12 2.89
N CYS A 138 -12.19 28.15 4.16
CA CYS A 138 -13.00 27.65 5.26
C CYS A 138 -14.29 28.47 5.44
N PRO A 139 -14.27 29.78 5.77
CA PRO A 139 -15.45 30.62 5.79
C PRO A 139 -16.34 30.46 4.53
N LEU A 140 -15.75 30.38 3.34
CA LEU A 140 -16.49 30.18 2.09
C LEU A 140 -17.30 28.88 2.08
N SER A 141 -16.65 27.75 2.37
CA SER A 141 -17.33 26.46 2.43
C SER A 141 -18.36 26.38 3.54
N MET A 142 -18.15 27.09 4.64
CA MET A 142 -19.05 27.07 5.79
C MET A 142 -20.30 27.90 5.52
N THR A 143 -20.14 29.02 4.80
CA THR A 143 -21.22 29.86 4.29
C THR A 143 -22.09 29.07 3.31
N ASP A 144 -21.47 28.44 2.32
CA ASP A 144 -22.13 27.56 1.35
C ASP A 144 -22.86 26.39 2.01
N SER A 145 -22.18 25.67 2.90
CA SER A 145 -22.79 24.54 3.61
C SER A 145 -23.93 24.99 4.54
N ALA A 146 -23.82 26.14 5.21
CA ALA A 146 -24.89 26.66 6.06
C ALA A 146 -26.14 26.98 5.23
N ALA A 147 -25.99 27.67 4.09
CA ALA A 147 -27.11 27.93 3.17
C ALA A 147 -27.76 26.63 2.70
N ARG A 148 -26.96 25.63 2.33
CA ARG A 148 -27.46 24.30 1.93
C ARG A 148 -28.29 23.64 3.03
N ILE A 149 -27.79 23.64 4.27
CA ILE A 149 -28.40 22.95 5.40
C ILE A 149 -29.70 23.61 5.84
N LEU A 150 -29.73 24.95 5.87
CA LEU A 150 -30.95 25.69 6.16
C LEU A 150 -32.01 25.41 5.09
N ARG A 151 -31.62 25.39 3.81
CA ARG A 151 -32.53 25.05 2.70
C ARG A 151 -33.05 23.61 2.79
N LEU A 152 -32.22 22.67 3.21
CA LEU A 152 -32.61 21.25 3.32
C LEU A 152 -33.63 20.99 4.42
N PHE A 153 -33.50 21.67 5.56
CA PHE A 153 -34.25 21.29 6.76
C PHE A 153 -35.30 22.31 7.20
N ASP A 154 -35.17 23.59 6.85
CA ASP A 154 -36.16 24.61 7.23
C ASP A 154 -36.07 25.88 6.34
N ALA A 155 -36.22 25.70 5.02
CA ALA A 155 -36.06 26.78 4.04
C ALA A 155 -37.00 27.97 4.26
N GLY A 156 -38.22 27.69 4.75
CA GLY A 156 -39.24 28.73 4.96
C GLY A 156 -38.89 29.66 6.12
N ARG A 157 -38.43 29.11 7.25
CA ARG A 157 -38.06 29.91 8.42
C ARG A 157 -36.83 30.77 8.17
N PHE A 158 -35.83 30.20 7.49
CA PHE A 158 -34.53 30.83 7.32
C PHE A 158 -34.30 31.45 5.95
N ALA A 159 -35.38 31.90 5.28
CA ALA A 159 -35.30 32.44 3.93
C ALA A 159 -34.39 33.69 3.85
N ALA A 160 -34.41 34.54 4.87
CA ALA A 160 -33.57 35.75 4.94
C ALA A 160 -32.09 35.40 5.12
N GLU A 161 -31.78 34.43 5.98
CA GLU A 161 -30.42 33.96 6.20
C GLU A 161 -29.86 33.23 4.98
N ILE A 162 -30.69 32.40 4.31
CA ILE A 162 -30.30 31.74 3.05
C ILE A 162 -30.01 32.78 1.97
N ASP A 163 -30.84 33.82 1.85
CA ASP A 163 -30.59 34.91 0.91
C ASP A 163 -29.29 35.65 1.25
N ALA A 164 -29.09 36.06 2.50
CA ALA A 164 -27.86 36.73 2.91
C ALA A 164 -26.60 35.87 2.71
N LEU A 165 -26.63 34.58 3.08
CA LEU A 165 -25.50 33.66 2.93
C LEU A 165 -25.17 33.35 1.47
N SER A 166 -26.11 33.56 0.55
CA SER A 166 -25.88 33.37 -0.88
C SER A 166 -25.70 34.68 -1.64
N SER A 167 -25.74 35.85 -0.98
CA SER A 167 -25.59 37.14 -1.64
C SER A 167 -24.16 37.40 -2.09
N THR A 168 -24.01 37.95 -3.29
CA THR A 168 -22.73 38.45 -3.82
C THR A 168 -22.57 39.95 -3.58
N ASP A 169 -23.62 40.65 -3.13
CA ASP A 169 -23.57 42.08 -2.81
C ASP A 169 -22.96 42.29 -1.41
N PRO A 170 -21.83 43.00 -1.28
CA PRO A 170 -21.19 43.26 0.00
C PRO A 170 -22.10 43.91 1.05
N ALA A 171 -23.13 44.66 0.64
CA ALA A 171 -24.03 45.32 1.57
C ALA A 171 -25.02 44.37 2.25
N THR A 172 -25.26 43.19 1.66
CA THR A 172 -26.28 42.22 2.11
C THR A 172 -25.71 40.83 2.39
N ALA A 173 -24.46 40.57 2.01
CA ALA A 173 -23.80 39.29 2.20
C ALA A 173 -23.56 38.96 3.68
N ALA A 174 -23.85 37.72 4.04
CA ALA A 174 -23.57 37.12 5.33
C ALA A 174 -22.57 35.98 5.20
N THR A 175 -21.80 35.73 6.25
CA THR A 175 -20.89 34.59 6.34
C THR A 175 -21.36 33.55 7.35
N GLY A 176 -21.08 32.28 7.06
CA GLY A 176 -21.46 31.14 7.89
C GLY A 176 -20.31 30.57 8.72
N ALA A 177 -20.66 29.89 9.82
CA ALA A 177 -19.77 29.01 10.58
C ALA A 177 -20.53 27.82 11.20
N MET A 178 -19.76 26.85 11.71
CA MET A 178 -20.24 25.65 12.40
C MET A 178 -19.41 25.46 13.65
N PHE A 179 -20.06 25.50 14.81
CA PHE A 179 -19.40 25.31 16.09
C PHE A 179 -19.84 23.97 16.70
N MET A 180 -19.06 22.91 16.45
CA MET A 180 -19.33 21.59 17.02
C MET A 180 -18.40 21.26 18.19
N THR A 181 -17.10 21.46 18.00
CA THR A 181 -16.07 20.96 18.92
C THR A 181 -16.09 21.68 20.26
N GLU A 182 -16.13 20.90 21.33
CA GLU A 182 -15.90 21.31 22.71
C GLU A 182 -14.66 20.60 23.27
N ILE A 183 -14.18 21.01 24.45
CA ILE A 183 -12.98 20.42 25.08
C ILE A 183 -13.13 18.91 25.23
N ASP A 184 -14.30 18.46 25.70
CA ASP A 184 -14.63 17.04 25.89
C ASP A 184 -15.29 16.39 24.66
N GLY A 185 -15.58 17.15 23.61
CA GLY A 185 -16.51 16.79 22.53
C GLY A 185 -16.01 17.10 21.12
N GLY A 186 -14.78 16.67 20.78
CA GLY A 186 -14.23 16.79 19.43
C GLY A 186 -14.66 15.64 18.52
N THR A 187 -13.91 14.52 18.55
CA THR A 187 -14.23 13.31 17.77
C THR A 187 -15.54 12.65 18.23
N ASP A 188 -15.85 12.73 19.52
CA ASP A 188 -17.13 12.27 20.10
C ASP A 188 -18.01 13.47 20.46
N VAL A 189 -18.74 13.95 19.46
CA VAL A 189 -19.67 15.09 19.59
C VAL A 189 -20.81 14.79 20.57
N GLY A 190 -21.09 13.51 20.88
CA GLY A 190 -22.13 13.13 21.85
C GLY A 190 -21.89 13.67 23.27
N ARG A 191 -20.63 14.01 23.58
CA ARG A 191 -20.20 14.63 24.85
C ARG A 191 -20.38 16.15 24.92
N THR A 192 -21.02 16.75 23.91
CA THR A 192 -21.40 18.18 23.91
C THR A 192 -22.10 18.55 25.23
N ALA A 193 -21.56 19.57 25.91
CA ALA A 193 -22.01 20.11 27.18
C ALA A 193 -22.76 21.44 27.04
N THR A 194 -22.72 22.10 25.87
CA THR A 194 -23.58 23.27 25.62
C THR A 194 -25.04 22.90 25.80
N GLU A 195 -25.76 23.64 26.63
CA GLU A 195 -27.17 23.41 26.98
C GLU A 195 -28.07 24.38 26.24
N ALA A 196 -29.23 23.89 25.80
CA ALA A 196 -30.29 24.70 25.20
C ALA A 196 -31.43 24.90 26.21
N THR A 197 -31.93 26.13 26.34
CA THR A 197 -33.11 26.47 27.14
C THR A 197 -34.21 27.01 26.24
N ASP A 198 -35.41 26.45 26.34
CA ASP A 198 -36.60 26.84 25.58
C ASP A 198 -37.34 27.99 26.26
N HIS A 199 -37.65 29.05 25.50
CA HIS A 199 -38.48 30.17 25.94
C HIS A 199 -39.81 30.26 25.19
N GLY A 200 -40.12 29.27 24.33
CA GLY A 200 -41.36 29.16 23.56
C GLY A 200 -41.27 29.77 22.15
N ASP A 201 -40.80 31.01 22.04
CA ASP A 201 -40.61 31.72 20.75
C ASP A 201 -39.15 31.67 20.24
N HIS A 202 -38.21 31.43 21.14
CA HIS A 202 -36.79 31.27 20.83
C HIS A 202 -36.11 30.35 21.85
N TRP A 203 -34.85 30.03 21.57
CA TRP A 203 -33.99 29.28 22.46
C TRP A 203 -32.80 30.12 22.90
N THR A 204 -32.21 29.76 24.04
CA THR A 204 -30.92 30.31 24.46
C THR A 204 -29.91 29.19 24.67
N LEU A 205 -28.66 29.42 24.26
CA LEU A 205 -27.59 28.44 24.39
C LEU A 205 -26.55 28.92 25.40
N THR A 206 -26.17 28.05 26.31
CA THR A 206 -25.10 28.32 27.30
C THR A 206 -24.06 27.22 27.23
N GLY A 207 -22.80 27.59 26.98
CA GLY A 207 -21.72 26.61 26.86
C GLY A 207 -20.46 27.18 26.22
N ARG A 208 -19.41 26.36 26.11
CA ARG A 208 -18.11 26.78 25.56
C ARG A 208 -17.75 25.94 24.35
N LYS A 209 -17.53 26.61 23.22
CA LYS A 209 -17.08 26.04 21.96
C LYS A 209 -15.58 26.26 21.82
N TRP A 210 -14.86 25.17 21.55
CA TRP A 210 -13.41 25.10 21.69
C TRP A 210 -12.64 25.43 20.40
N PHE A 211 -13.20 25.07 19.25
CA PHE A 211 -12.58 25.30 17.95
C PHE A 211 -13.60 25.90 16.99
N CYS A 212 -13.66 27.22 16.96
CA CYS A 212 -14.62 28.00 16.18
C CYS A 212 -13.90 28.66 15.00
N SER A 213 -13.99 28.07 13.81
CA SER A 213 -13.51 28.72 12.59
C SER A 213 -14.49 29.82 12.17
N ASN A 214 -13.97 30.98 11.76
CA ASN A 214 -14.77 32.18 11.46
C ASN A 214 -15.61 32.64 12.67
N VAL A 215 -14.94 33.10 13.73
CA VAL A 215 -15.63 33.64 14.93
C VAL A 215 -16.44 34.90 14.62
N THR A 216 -16.15 35.56 13.51
CA THR A 216 -16.92 36.66 12.93
C THR A 216 -17.94 36.14 11.93
N ALA A 217 -18.60 35.00 12.14
CA ALA A 217 -19.70 34.60 11.27
C ALA A 217 -20.98 35.39 11.61
N ASP A 218 -21.81 35.65 10.61
CA ASP A 218 -23.12 36.27 10.77
C ASP A 218 -24.15 35.21 11.20
N VAL A 219 -24.00 33.99 10.67
CA VAL A 219 -24.84 32.83 10.92
C VAL A 219 -23.98 31.66 11.40
N VAL A 220 -24.22 31.21 12.64
CA VAL A 220 -23.53 30.04 13.21
C VAL A 220 -24.50 28.89 13.35
N LEU A 221 -24.17 27.73 12.78
CA LEU A 221 -24.86 26.48 13.07
C LEU A 221 -24.13 25.73 14.19
N THR A 222 -24.83 25.30 15.23
CA THR A 222 -24.22 24.61 16.37
C THR A 222 -25.12 23.52 16.94
N LEU A 223 -24.52 22.66 17.77
CA LEU A 223 -25.22 21.62 18.51
C LEU A 223 -25.28 22.00 19.99
N ALA A 224 -26.43 21.73 20.60
CA ALA A 224 -26.65 21.88 22.02
C ALA A 224 -27.57 20.77 22.55
N ARG A 225 -27.41 20.45 23.83
CA ARG A 225 -28.22 19.45 24.53
C ARG A 225 -29.60 20.01 24.78
N VAL A 226 -30.61 19.29 24.29
CA VAL A 226 -32.01 19.67 24.47
C VAL A 226 -32.54 18.98 25.74
N PRO A 227 -33.16 19.72 26.68
CA PRO A 227 -33.72 19.15 27.89
C PRO A 227 -34.69 18.01 27.59
N GLY A 228 -34.53 16.88 28.28
CA GLY A 228 -35.41 15.71 28.17
C GLY A 228 -35.19 14.81 26.94
N GLN A 229 -34.26 15.12 26.02
CA GLN A 229 -34.01 14.29 24.82
C GLN A 229 -33.00 13.15 25.02
N GLY A 230 -32.37 13.06 26.19
CA GLY A 230 -31.45 11.98 26.57
C GLY A 230 -29.96 12.30 26.36
N GLU A 231 -29.14 11.25 26.37
CA GLU A 231 -27.67 11.35 26.33
C GLU A 231 -27.06 11.05 24.95
N GLY A 232 -25.77 11.35 24.80
CA GLY A 232 -25.01 11.14 23.56
C GLY A 232 -25.54 11.99 22.40
N THR A 233 -25.29 11.53 21.17
CA THR A 233 -25.70 12.25 19.94
C THR A 233 -27.22 12.32 19.74
N ARG A 234 -27.99 11.44 20.40
CA ARG A 234 -29.46 11.45 20.37
C ARG A 234 -30.08 12.61 21.16
N GLY A 235 -29.35 13.15 22.14
CA GLY A 235 -29.80 14.29 22.94
C GLY A 235 -29.43 15.66 22.37
N LEU A 236 -28.90 15.73 21.15
CA LEU A 236 -28.38 16.97 20.55
C LEU A 236 -29.32 17.50 19.46
N GLY A 237 -29.77 18.74 19.67
CA GLY A 237 -30.47 19.54 18.67
C GLY A 237 -29.54 20.46 17.90
N MET A 238 -29.91 20.78 16.66
CA MET A 238 -29.20 21.74 15.82
C MET A 238 -29.87 23.11 15.91
N PHE A 239 -29.05 24.14 16.07
CA PHE A 239 -29.49 25.51 16.28
C PHE A 239 -28.74 26.47 15.37
N LEU A 240 -29.44 27.51 14.91
CA LEU A 240 -28.87 28.70 14.31
C LEU A 240 -28.69 29.76 15.39
N VAL A 241 -27.48 30.28 15.52
CA VAL A 241 -27.12 31.39 16.41
C VAL A 241 -26.67 32.56 15.52
N PRO A 242 -27.45 33.64 15.42
CA PRO A 242 -27.06 34.80 14.64
C PRO A 242 -26.09 35.67 15.43
N ARG A 243 -25.26 36.45 14.73
CA ARG A 243 -24.37 37.45 15.35
C ARG A 243 -25.17 38.55 16.05
N THR A 244 -26.26 38.97 15.42
CA THR A 244 -27.15 40.04 15.87
C THR A 244 -28.53 39.44 16.15
N ARG A 245 -29.13 39.83 17.27
CA ARG A 245 -30.49 39.42 17.65
C ARG A 245 -31.53 40.08 16.74
N PRO A 246 -32.78 39.57 16.70
CA PRO A 246 -33.85 40.20 15.92
C PRO A 246 -34.14 41.66 16.27
N ASP A 247 -33.80 42.11 17.48
CA ASP A 247 -33.94 43.50 17.93
C ASP A 247 -32.79 44.43 17.49
N GLY A 248 -31.80 43.90 16.74
CA GLY A 248 -30.63 44.63 16.27
C GLY A 248 -29.48 44.70 17.28
N SER A 249 -29.65 44.18 18.50
CA SER A 249 -28.58 44.13 19.50
C SER A 249 -27.60 42.98 19.25
N ARG A 250 -26.36 43.13 19.72
CA ARG A 250 -25.34 42.07 19.63
C ARG A 250 -25.78 40.85 20.44
N ASN A 251 -25.64 39.65 19.88
CA ASN A 251 -25.96 38.43 20.59
C ASN A 251 -24.92 38.12 21.69
N ALA A 252 -25.29 37.31 22.68
CA ALA A 252 -24.44 36.95 23.82
C ALA A 252 -23.41 35.86 23.45
N VAL A 253 -22.64 36.13 22.40
CA VAL A 253 -21.58 35.29 21.85
C VAL A 253 -20.25 35.99 22.07
N ARG A 254 -19.42 35.36 22.88
CA ARG A 254 -18.21 35.96 23.44
C ARG A 254 -16.98 35.27 22.89
N VAL A 255 -16.11 36.00 22.20
CA VAL A 255 -14.82 35.47 21.76
C VAL A 255 -13.86 35.51 22.95
N ASP A 256 -13.40 34.35 23.41
CA ASP A 256 -12.49 34.28 24.56
C ASP A 256 -11.06 34.66 24.14
N ARG A 257 -10.61 34.10 23.01
CA ARG A 257 -9.33 34.40 22.35
C ARG A 257 -9.28 33.78 20.96
N LEU A 258 -8.36 34.26 20.13
CA LEU A 258 -7.94 33.57 18.91
C LEU A 258 -6.90 32.47 19.20
N LYS A 259 -6.87 31.46 18.36
CA LYS A 259 -5.90 30.35 18.40
C LYS A 259 -4.61 30.77 17.69
N ASP A 260 -3.48 30.48 18.31
CA ASP A 260 -2.19 30.43 17.64
C ASP A 260 -2.05 29.07 16.94
N LYS A 261 -1.87 29.07 15.62
CA LYS A 261 -2.05 27.91 14.73
C LYS A 261 -0.82 27.66 13.88
N LEU A 262 -0.58 26.38 13.56
CA LEU A 262 0.46 25.96 12.61
C LEU A 262 0.25 26.60 11.22
N GLY A 263 -0.93 26.44 10.63
CA GLY A 263 -1.31 26.97 9.33
C GLY A 263 -2.62 27.77 9.39
N THR A 264 -3.08 28.29 8.26
CA THR A 264 -4.28 29.13 8.12
C THR A 264 -4.24 30.38 8.99
N ARG A 265 -3.07 31.02 9.07
CA ARG A 265 -2.82 32.15 9.98
C ARG A 265 -3.72 33.35 9.65
N SER A 266 -4.09 33.53 8.38
CA SER A 266 -5.01 34.57 7.92
C SER A 266 -6.44 34.45 8.47
N MET A 267 -6.87 33.27 8.91
CA MET A 267 -8.25 33.01 9.35
C MET A 267 -8.42 33.17 10.86
N ALA A 268 -9.46 33.90 11.27
CA ALA A 268 -9.84 34.05 12.67
C ALA A 268 -10.53 32.78 13.22
N SER A 269 -9.74 31.92 13.85
CA SER A 269 -10.22 30.75 14.59
C SER A 269 -10.06 31.00 16.09
N GLY A 270 -11.08 30.74 16.89
CA GLY A 270 -11.05 31.07 18.32
C GLY A 270 -11.78 30.09 19.23
N GLU A 271 -11.75 30.43 20.51
CA GLU A 271 -12.63 29.87 21.55
C GLU A 271 -13.80 30.82 21.75
N VAL A 272 -15.01 30.27 21.84
CA VAL A 272 -16.24 31.06 21.97
C VAL A 272 -17.05 30.55 23.13
N THR A 273 -17.50 31.46 24.00
CA THR A 273 -18.47 31.18 25.05
C THR A 273 -19.83 31.73 24.64
N LEU A 274 -20.86 30.89 24.73
CA LEU A 274 -22.27 31.25 24.58
C LEU A 274 -22.83 31.51 25.97
N GLU A 275 -23.32 32.72 26.23
CA GLU A 275 -23.79 33.17 27.56
C GLU A 275 -25.29 33.44 27.51
N GLY A 276 -26.10 32.39 27.35
CA GLY A 276 -27.53 32.55 27.02
C GLY A 276 -27.72 33.16 25.63
N ALA A 277 -26.89 32.76 24.67
CA ALA A 277 -26.93 33.26 23.30
C ALA A 277 -28.26 32.90 22.64
N TRP A 278 -28.95 33.90 22.07
CA TRP A 278 -30.21 33.71 21.36
C TRP A 278 -30.00 32.78 20.18
N ALA A 279 -30.94 31.85 19.98
CA ALA A 279 -30.86 30.83 18.95
C ALA A 279 -32.25 30.40 18.45
N GLN A 280 -32.27 29.82 17.24
CA GLN A 280 -33.45 29.18 16.65
C GLN A 280 -33.17 27.72 16.34
N PRO A 281 -34.12 26.80 16.61
CA PRO A 281 -33.95 25.40 16.25
C PRO A 281 -34.02 25.24 14.72
N VAL A 282 -33.16 24.39 14.17
CA VAL A 282 -33.12 24.09 12.73
C VAL A 282 -33.63 22.68 12.48
N GLY A 283 -34.75 22.57 11.75
CA GLY A 283 -35.41 21.29 11.49
C GLY A 283 -35.87 20.57 12.76
N GLU A 284 -35.68 19.25 12.84
CA GLU A 284 -36.18 18.43 13.94
C GLU A 284 -35.12 18.28 15.05
N LEU A 285 -35.36 18.88 16.23
CA LEU A 285 -34.40 18.86 17.35
C LEU A 285 -33.92 17.45 17.75
N SER A 286 -34.76 16.43 17.64
CA SER A 286 -34.40 15.02 17.94
C SER A 286 -33.37 14.42 16.96
N ARG A 287 -33.10 15.10 15.84
CA ARG A 287 -32.22 14.66 14.75
C ARG A 287 -31.07 15.61 14.50
N GLY A 288 -30.78 16.54 15.41
CA GLY A 288 -29.81 17.62 15.22
C GLY A 288 -28.44 17.13 14.76
N PHE A 289 -27.89 16.07 15.38
CA PHE A 289 -26.61 15.50 14.93
C PHE A 289 -26.66 14.91 13.51
N LEU A 290 -27.74 14.23 13.14
CA LEU A 290 -27.90 13.66 11.79
C LEU A 290 -28.00 14.77 10.73
N GLN A 291 -28.69 15.87 11.05
CA GLN A 291 -28.78 17.03 10.18
C GLN A 291 -27.41 17.72 10.03
N MET A 292 -26.67 17.87 11.14
CA MET A 292 -25.32 18.43 11.12
C MET A 292 -24.33 17.55 10.32
N ALA A 293 -24.51 16.23 10.32
CA ALA A 293 -23.66 15.33 9.55
C ALA A 293 -23.72 15.58 8.03
N GLU A 294 -24.84 16.10 7.51
CA GLU A 294 -24.92 16.54 6.10
C GLU A 294 -23.98 17.72 5.81
N MET A 295 -23.82 18.63 6.77
CA MET A 295 -22.88 19.75 6.66
C MET A 295 -21.43 19.26 6.59
N VAL A 296 -21.10 18.28 7.45
CA VAL A 296 -19.78 17.65 7.52
C VAL A 296 -19.46 16.88 6.23
N ASN A 297 -20.44 16.27 5.57
CA ASN A 297 -20.19 15.55 4.31
C ASN A 297 -19.77 16.50 3.18
N VAL A 298 -20.41 17.67 3.07
CA VAL A 298 -20.05 18.68 2.05
C VAL A 298 -18.72 19.36 2.40
N SER A 299 -18.46 19.64 3.67
CA SER A 299 -17.18 20.22 4.11
C SER A 299 -15.99 19.30 3.83
N ARG A 300 -16.17 17.96 3.90
CA ARG A 300 -15.16 16.98 3.51
C ARG A 300 -14.75 17.07 2.04
N LEU A 301 -15.71 17.29 1.13
CA LEU A 301 -15.41 17.51 -0.28
C LEU A 301 -14.60 18.80 -0.47
N SER A 302 -14.99 19.89 0.21
CA SER A 302 -14.22 21.14 0.18
C SER A 302 -12.78 20.92 0.64
N ASN A 303 -12.54 20.15 1.70
CA ASN A 303 -11.19 19.83 2.15
C ASN A 303 -10.37 18.99 1.18
N ALA A 304 -10.99 18.00 0.53
CA ALA A 304 -10.34 17.22 -0.51
C ALA A 304 -9.94 18.11 -1.69
N MET A 305 -10.84 19.00 -2.14
CA MET A 305 -10.56 19.98 -3.18
C MET A 305 -9.38 20.89 -2.82
N ARG A 306 -9.39 21.46 -1.61
CA ARG A 306 -8.30 22.34 -1.16
C ARG A 306 -6.96 21.62 -1.12
N SER A 307 -6.97 20.38 -0.64
CA SER A 307 -5.79 19.53 -0.59
C SER A 307 -5.25 19.21 -1.99
N ALA A 308 -6.13 18.94 -2.97
CA ALA A 308 -5.75 18.76 -4.37
C ALA A 308 -5.14 20.04 -4.96
N ALA A 309 -5.70 21.21 -4.64
CA ALA A 309 -5.17 22.50 -5.09
C ALA A 309 -3.78 22.80 -4.53
N LEU A 310 -3.56 22.57 -3.23
CA LEU A 310 -2.23 22.70 -2.62
C LEU A 310 -1.21 21.76 -3.27
N MET A 311 -1.59 20.50 -3.54
CA MET A 311 -0.70 19.57 -4.26
C MET A 311 -0.31 20.12 -5.63
N ARG A 312 -1.27 20.60 -6.42
CA ARG A 312 -0.99 21.16 -7.73
C ARG A 312 -0.05 22.37 -7.66
N ARG A 313 -0.29 23.29 -6.72
CA ARG A 313 0.61 24.42 -6.51
C ARG A 313 2.02 23.94 -6.17
N ALA A 314 2.12 23.02 -5.21
CA ALA A 314 3.41 22.54 -4.72
C ALA A 314 4.22 21.81 -5.80
N VAL A 315 3.60 20.94 -6.60
CA VAL A 315 4.32 20.24 -7.69
C VAL A 315 4.75 21.20 -8.78
N ARG A 316 3.98 22.27 -9.03
CA ARG A 316 4.38 23.28 -10.00
C ARG A 316 5.62 24.04 -9.54
N GLU A 317 5.63 24.46 -8.28
CA GLU A 317 6.78 25.11 -7.63
C GLU A 317 8.03 24.22 -7.72
N ALA A 318 7.90 22.91 -7.47
CA ALA A 318 8.99 21.95 -7.58
C ALA A 318 9.49 21.75 -9.03
N VAL A 319 8.58 21.63 -10.01
CA VAL A 319 8.95 21.51 -11.43
C VAL A 319 9.69 22.75 -11.92
N ASP A 320 9.18 23.94 -11.62
CA ASP A 320 9.83 25.19 -12.03
C ASP A 320 11.20 25.34 -11.35
N HIS A 321 11.29 25.04 -10.05
CA HIS A 321 12.56 25.07 -9.32
C HIS A 321 13.58 24.10 -9.91
N THR A 322 13.20 22.86 -10.20
CA THR A 322 14.12 21.82 -10.67
C THR A 322 14.63 22.09 -12.09
N ARG A 323 13.88 22.81 -12.93
CA ARG A 323 14.33 23.25 -14.26
C ARG A 323 15.38 24.35 -14.17
N GLU A 324 15.26 25.24 -13.20
CA GLU A 324 16.20 26.36 -13.02
C GLU A 324 17.43 25.96 -12.20
N ARG A 325 17.27 25.03 -11.25
CA ARG A 325 18.33 24.64 -10.31
C ARG A 325 19.30 23.65 -10.94
N VAL A 326 20.55 24.09 -11.11
CA VAL A 326 21.65 23.25 -11.61
C VAL A 326 22.44 22.65 -10.45
N VAL A 327 22.65 21.34 -10.47
CA VAL A 327 23.51 20.60 -9.53
C VAL A 327 24.46 19.71 -10.32
N SER A 328 25.76 19.78 -10.03
CA SER A 328 26.79 19.03 -10.75
C SER A 328 26.71 19.17 -12.28
N GLY A 329 26.46 20.40 -12.76
CA GLY A 329 26.46 20.73 -14.19
C GLY A 329 25.19 20.41 -14.99
N THR A 330 24.14 19.88 -14.36
CA THR A 330 22.85 19.57 -15.03
C THR A 330 21.69 20.13 -14.23
N ALA A 331 20.63 20.60 -14.89
CA ALA A 331 19.37 20.93 -14.22
C ALA A 331 18.87 19.73 -13.42
N LEU A 332 18.31 19.97 -12.23
CA LEU A 332 17.76 18.90 -11.39
C LEU A 332 16.66 18.13 -12.13
N PHE A 333 15.85 18.81 -12.94
CA PHE A 333 14.76 18.20 -13.72
C PHE A 333 15.23 17.11 -14.70
N ASP A 334 16.48 17.16 -15.14
CA ASP A 334 17.05 16.19 -16.07
C ASP A 334 17.77 15.04 -15.35
N LYS A 335 17.90 15.10 -14.02
CA LYS A 335 18.53 14.02 -13.25
C LYS A 335 17.56 12.84 -13.09
N PRO A 336 17.95 11.60 -13.44
CA PRO A 336 17.06 10.45 -13.36
C PRO A 336 16.38 10.26 -12.00
N LEU A 337 17.15 10.41 -10.91
CA LEU A 337 16.61 10.31 -9.55
C LEU A 337 15.54 11.37 -9.27
N MET A 338 15.78 12.63 -9.63
CA MET A 338 14.81 13.71 -9.41
C MET A 338 13.55 13.51 -10.26
N ARG A 339 13.68 13.01 -11.49
CA ARG A 339 12.53 12.64 -12.32
C ARG A 339 11.69 11.55 -11.67
N ALA A 340 12.35 10.54 -11.10
CA ALA A 340 11.70 9.46 -10.35
C ALA A 340 11.00 9.98 -9.08
N THR A 341 11.52 11.02 -8.43
CA THR A 341 10.87 11.72 -7.31
C THR A 341 9.67 12.56 -7.77
N LEU A 342 9.79 13.32 -8.87
CA LEU A 342 8.73 14.23 -9.35
C LEU A 342 7.51 13.51 -9.93
N LEU A 343 7.72 12.39 -10.64
CA LEU A 343 6.64 11.66 -11.30
C LEU A 343 5.47 11.27 -10.36
N PRO A 344 5.68 10.60 -9.21
CA PRO A 344 4.61 10.30 -8.25
C PRO A 344 3.78 11.52 -7.88
N LEU A 345 4.45 12.64 -7.61
CA LEU A 345 3.84 13.85 -7.10
C LEU A 345 2.91 14.48 -8.17
N LEU A 346 3.37 14.49 -9.43
CA LEU A 346 2.60 14.96 -10.57
C LEU A 346 1.34 14.11 -10.80
N LEU A 347 1.49 12.77 -10.75
CA LEU A 347 0.37 11.85 -10.92
C LEU A 347 -0.64 12.00 -9.77
N ASP A 348 -0.18 12.15 -8.53
CA ASP A 348 -1.07 12.32 -7.37
C ASP A 348 -1.87 13.64 -7.44
N ALA A 349 -1.26 14.73 -7.91
CA ALA A 349 -1.97 16.00 -8.09
C ALA A 349 -3.10 15.87 -9.13
N GLU A 350 -2.85 15.19 -10.25
CA GLU A 350 -3.81 14.98 -11.33
C GLU A 350 -4.93 13.99 -10.96
N ALA A 351 -4.57 12.83 -10.41
CA ALA A 351 -5.51 11.84 -9.89
C ALA A 351 -6.45 12.41 -8.83
N SER A 352 -5.93 13.26 -7.94
CA SER A 352 -6.72 13.89 -6.87
C SER A 352 -7.74 14.89 -7.42
N LEU A 353 -7.39 15.64 -8.45
CA LEU A 353 -8.34 16.54 -9.13
C LEU A 353 -9.48 15.73 -9.75
N ALA A 354 -9.17 14.62 -10.44
CA ALA A 354 -10.18 13.75 -11.03
C ALA A 354 -11.20 13.27 -9.98
N LEU A 355 -10.74 12.83 -8.82
CA LEU A 355 -11.61 12.37 -7.72
C LEU A 355 -12.46 13.50 -7.13
N VAL A 356 -11.91 14.71 -7.02
CA VAL A 356 -12.66 15.89 -6.54
C VAL A 356 -13.78 16.25 -7.52
N LEU A 357 -13.50 16.25 -8.82
CA LEU A 357 -14.52 16.55 -9.84
C LEU A 357 -15.60 15.46 -9.91
N GLU A 358 -15.23 14.19 -9.76
CA GLU A 358 -16.19 13.08 -9.62
C GLU A 358 -17.11 13.28 -8.41
N CYS A 359 -16.56 13.65 -7.25
CA CYS A 359 -17.38 13.95 -6.08
C CYS A 359 -18.30 15.15 -6.32
N ALA A 360 -17.83 16.20 -6.98
CA ALA A 360 -18.63 17.38 -7.30
C ALA A 360 -19.81 17.04 -8.22
N ASP A 361 -19.56 16.22 -9.25
CA ASP A 361 -20.57 15.75 -10.20
C ASP A 361 -21.63 14.87 -9.52
N ARG A 362 -21.21 13.92 -8.67
CA ARG A 362 -22.15 13.09 -7.89
C ARG A 362 -22.93 13.91 -6.86
N LEU A 363 -22.34 14.95 -6.28
CA LEU A 363 -23.06 15.88 -5.40
C LEU A 363 -24.11 16.68 -6.18
N ASP A 364 -23.81 17.09 -7.41
CA ASP A 364 -24.76 17.80 -8.28
C ASP A 364 -25.97 16.94 -8.62
N ALA A 365 -25.73 15.68 -9.01
CA ALA A 365 -26.80 14.70 -9.22
C ALA A 365 -27.64 14.48 -7.95
N ALA A 366 -27.00 14.36 -6.78
CA ALA A 366 -27.70 14.17 -5.51
C ALA A 366 -28.54 15.39 -5.10
N ASP A 367 -28.02 16.60 -5.30
CA ASP A 367 -28.70 17.85 -4.99
C ASP A 367 -29.86 18.13 -5.96
N ALA A 368 -29.70 17.83 -7.25
CA ALA A 368 -30.75 17.98 -8.24
C ALA A 368 -32.02 17.17 -7.88
N VAL A 369 -31.85 15.95 -7.37
CA VAL A 369 -32.95 15.13 -6.84
C VAL A 369 -33.50 15.73 -5.54
N THR A 370 -32.61 16.19 -4.67
CA THR A 370 -32.98 16.68 -3.34
C THR A 370 -33.78 17.98 -3.36
N PHE A 371 -33.44 18.88 -4.27
CA PHE A 371 -34.12 20.16 -4.43
C PHE A 371 -35.21 20.14 -5.51
N GLY A 372 -35.55 18.95 -6.03
CA GLY A 372 -36.65 18.78 -6.99
C GLY A 372 -36.37 19.35 -8.37
N GLU A 373 -35.10 19.58 -8.73
CA GLU A 373 -34.66 20.00 -10.06
C GLU A 373 -34.89 18.87 -11.09
N VAL A 374 -34.75 17.61 -10.64
CA VAL A 374 -34.99 16.40 -11.44
C VAL A 374 -35.87 15.41 -10.66
N THR A 375 -36.85 14.80 -11.32
CA THR A 375 -37.80 13.82 -10.72
C THR A 375 -38.08 12.65 -11.67
N GLY A 376 -38.66 11.56 -11.16
CA GLY A 376 -39.02 10.39 -11.95
C GLY A 376 -37.80 9.61 -12.48
N ASP A 377 -37.93 9.01 -13.66
CA ASP A 377 -36.89 8.14 -14.27
C ASP A 377 -35.59 8.87 -14.61
N ALA A 378 -35.60 10.21 -14.64
CA ALA A 378 -34.41 11.02 -14.87
C ALA A 378 -33.53 11.20 -13.61
N ALA A 379 -34.04 10.87 -12.42
CA ALA A 379 -33.29 10.95 -11.16
C ALA A 379 -32.35 9.75 -11.01
N ASP A 380 -31.06 9.97 -10.73
CA ASP A 380 -30.15 8.89 -10.37
C ASP A 380 -30.43 8.44 -8.91
N PRO A 381 -31.02 7.24 -8.70
CA PRO A 381 -31.36 6.78 -7.36
C PRO A 381 -30.11 6.47 -6.51
N ALA A 382 -28.94 6.27 -7.13
CA ALA A 382 -27.70 5.93 -6.45
C ALA A 382 -26.89 7.17 -6.01
N ALA A 383 -27.17 8.36 -6.57
CA ALA A 383 -26.34 9.55 -6.39
C ALA A 383 -26.07 9.90 -4.91
N ARG A 384 -27.10 9.83 -4.07
CA ARG A 384 -26.98 10.11 -2.62
C ARG A 384 -26.09 9.12 -1.89
N SER A 385 -26.25 7.81 -2.14
CA SER A 385 -25.42 6.78 -1.50
C SER A 385 -23.99 6.79 -2.05
N LEU A 386 -23.79 7.11 -3.32
CA LEU A 386 -22.46 7.30 -3.91
C LEU A 386 -21.73 8.47 -3.25
N ILE A 387 -22.33 9.67 -3.19
CA ILE A 387 -21.64 10.82 -2.59
C ILE A 387 -21.36 10.63 -1.10
N ARG A 388 -22.21 9.86 -0.39
CA ARG A 388 -22.02 9.51 1.02
C ARG A 388 -20.75 8.71 1.31
N ILE A 389 -20.29 7.89 0.36
CA ILE A 389 -19.04 7.11 0.45
C ILE A 389 -17.87 7.80 -0.24
N LEU A 390 -18.10 8.54 -1.33
CA LEU A 390 -17.05 9.22 -2.08
C LEU A 390 -16.41 10.37 -1.30
N THR A 391 -17.21 11.18 -0.60
CA THR A 391 -16.68 12.29 0.21
C THR A 391 -15.71 11.85 1.33
N PRO A 392 -15.98 10.82 2.15
CA PRO A 392 -14.99 10.33 3.10
C PRO A 392 -13.80 9.65 2.43
N LEU A 393 -13.96 8.94 1.31
CA LEU A 393 -12.83 8.37 0.55
C LEU A 393 -11.87 9.46 0.04
N ALA A 394 -12.41 10.50 -0.60
CA ALA A 394 -11.65 11.65 -1.08
C ALA A 394 -10.93 12.36 0.08
N LYS A 395 -11.65 12.63 1.18
CA LYS A 395 -11.06 13.29 2.36
C LYS A 395 -10.01 12.42 3.06
N TYR A 396 -10.17 11.10 3.08
CA TYR A 396 -9.18 10.18 3.65
C TYR A 396 -7.88 10.19 2.85
N THR A 397 -7.99 10.06 1.53
CA THR A 397 -6.83 9.84 0.66
C THR A 397 -6.16 11.13 0.22
N VAL A 398 -6.92 12.08 -0.34
CA VAL A 398 -6.38 13.31 -0.94
C VAL A 398 -5.70 14.19 0.13
N CYS A 399 -6.32 14.35 1.30
CA CYS A 399 -5.73 15.15 2.38
C CYS A 399 -4.45 14.52 2.96
N LYS A 400 -4.34 13.18 2.99
CA LYS A 400 -3.10 12.51 3.43
C LYS A 400 -1.98 12.69 2.41
N ARG A 401 -2.29 12.51 1.13
CA ARG A 401 -1.35 12.72 0.02
C ARG A 401 -0.83 14.15 -0.04
N ALA A 402 -1.69 15.14 0.21
CA ALA A 402 -1.27 16.54 0.21
C ALA A 402 -0.15 16.84 1.21
N ARG A 403 -0.14 16.23 2.40
CA ARG A 403 0.95 16.38 3.37
C ARG A 403 2.27 15.83 2.85
N PHE A 404 2.22 14.67 2.21
CA PHE A 404 3.40 14.05 1.61
C PHE A 404 3.92 14.89 0.44
N VAL A 405 3.05 15.20 -0.53
CA VAL A 405 3.41 15.96 -1.73
C VAL A 405 3.96 17.35 -1.38
N THR A 406 3.32 18.09 -0.49
CA THR A 406 3.81 19.42 -0.08
C THR A 406 5.11 19.34 0.73
N GLY A 407 5.33 18.25 1.47
CA GLY A 407 6.59 17.99 2.18
C GLY A 407 7.74 17.67 1.23
N GLU A 408 7.52 16.73 0.30
CA GLU A 408 8.53 16.34 -0.70
C GLU A 408 8.90 17.52 -1.61
N THR A 409 7.93 18.32 -2.04
CA THR A 409 8.19 19.51 -2.88
C THR A 409 8.96 20.59 -2.13
N MET A 410 8.69 20.78 -0.84
CA MET A 410 9.48 21.63 0.04
C MET A 410 10.94 21.11 0.13
N GLU A 411 11.14 19.80 0.27
CA GLU A 411 12.47 19.18 0.27
C GLU A 411 13.20 19.33 -1.07
N ILE A 412 12.49 19.17 -2.19
CA ILE A 412 13.04 19.34 -3.55
C ILE A 412 13.65 20.75 -3.73
N ARG A 413 13.08 21.78 -3.08
CA ARG A 413 13.64 23.14 -3.07
C ARG A 413 14.88 23.28 -2.19
N GLY A 414 15.17 22.31 -1.33
CA GLY A 414 16.31 22.28 -0.42
C GLY A 414 16.17 23.31 0.71
N GLY A 415 17.30 23.88 1.16
CA GLY A 415 17.32 24.84 2.27
C GLY A 415 16.38 26.04 2.08
N ASN A 416 16.18 26.50 0.84
CA ASN A 416 15.23 27.58 0.53
C ASN A 416 13.78 27.17 0.76
N GLY A 417 13.43 25.90 0.54
CA GLY A 417 12.10 25.39 0.83
C GLY A 417 11.74 25.49 2.31
N TYR A 418 12.72 25.58 3.21
CA TYR A 418 12.48 25.72 4.64
C TYR A 418 12.33 27.18 5.12
N ILE A 419 12.54 28.17 4.24
CA ILE A 419 12.48 29.59 4.59
C ILE A 419 11.09 30.16 4.22
N GLU A 420 10.40 30.78 5.18
CA GLU A 420 9.02 31.32 5.03
C GLU A 420 8.89 32.49 4.02
N ASP A 421 9.99 32.93 3.42
CA ASP A 421 9.95 33.82 2.25
C ASP A 421 9.45 33.10 0.99
N PHE A 422 9.63 31.77 0.93
CA PHE A 422 9.08 30.90 -0.10
C PHE A 422 7.71 30.37 0.32
N VAL A 423 6.92 29.93 -0.66
CA VAL A 423 5.54 29.50 -0.42
C VAL A 423 5.47 28.10 0.20
N ASP A 424 6.50 27.27 0.01
CA ASP A 424 6.52 25.84 0.36
C ASP A 424 6.20 25.56 1.85
N PRO A 425 6.78 26.29 2.84
CA PRO A 425 6.41 26.12 4.24
C PRO A 425 4.93 26.37 4.50
N ARG A 426 4.35 27.41 3.87
CA ARG A 426 2.92 27.72 4.02
C ARG A 426 2.04 26.60 3.46
N LEU A 427 2.35 26.11 2.26
CA LEU A 427 1.61 25.00 1.64
C LEU A 427 1.63 23.75 2.54
N LEU A 428 2.80 23.41 3.12
CA LEU A 428 2.92 22.28 4.03
C LEU A 428 2.15 22.48 5.34
N ARG A 429 2.25 23.66 5.95
CA ARG A 429 1.53 24.02 7.19
C ARG A 429 0.01 23.92 6.98
N ASP A 430 -0.50 24.41 5.85
CA ASP A 430 -1.91 24.39 5.52
C ASP A 430 -2.42 22.99 5.14
N ALA A 431 -1.62 22.21 4.40
CA ALA A 431 -1.97 20.84 4.01
C ALA A 431 -2.20 19.92 5.21
N HIS A 432 -1.49 20.14 6.32
CA HIS A 432 -1.70 19.37 7.56
C HIS A 432 -3.13 19.51 8.09
N LEU A 433 -3.68 20.72 8.05
CA LEU A 433 -5.02 20.99 8.57
C LEU A 433 -6.08 20.18 7.81
N GLY A 434 -5.94 20.04 6.49
CA GLY A 434 -6.76 19.21 5.59
C GLY A 434 -7.09 17.82 6.15
N SER A 435 -6.12 17.19 6.80
CA SER A 435 -6.23 15.83 7.34
C SER A 435 -6.87 15.75 8.73
N ILE A 436 -6.94 16.87 9.46
CA ILE A 436 -7.32 16.95 10.88
C ILE A 436 -8.78 17.36 11.04
N TRP A 437 -9.18 18.50 10.48
CA TRP A 437 -10.55 19.02 10.59
C TRP A 437 -11.54 18.15 9.80
N GLU A 438 -12.83 18.28 10.14
CA GLU A 438 -13.93 17.51 9.51
C GLU A 438 -13.77 15.98 9.62
N GLY A 439 -13.03 15.54 10.67
CA GLY A 439 -12.80 14.17 11.09
C GLY A 439 -11.40 13.68 10.74
N SER A 440 -10.60 13.19 11.70
CA SER A 440 -9.25 12.66 11.44
C SER A 440 -9.25 11.37 10.59
N SER A 441 -8.11 10.97 10.03
CA SER A 441 -8.03 9.81 9.12
C SER A 441 -8.66 8.53 9.67
N ASN A 442 -8.42 8.20 10.94
CA ASN A 442 -9.00 7.00 11.56
C ASN A 442 -10.52 7.13 11.74
N VAL A 443 -11.00 8.31 12.12
CA VAL A 443 -12.44 8.59 12.28
C VAL A 443 -13.16 8.46 10.95
N ILE A 444 -12.53 8.93 9.86
CA ILE A 444 -13.06 8.79 8.50
C ILE A 444 -13.06 7.33 8.06
N ALA A 445 -12.00 6.58 8.34
CA ALA A 445 -11.95 5.14 8.03
C ALA A 445 -13.09 4.38 8.74
N LEU A 446 -13.41 4.72 9.99
CA LEU A 446 -14.56 4.17 10.71
C LEU A 446 -15.91 4.65 10.15
N ASP A 447 -15.99 5.85 9.57
CA ASP A 447 -17.18 6.30 8.85
C ASP A 447 -17.40 5.52 7.56
N ILE A 448 -16.32 5.21 6.82
CA ILE A 448 -16.35 4.34 5.65
C ILE A 448 -16.86 2.95 6.05
N LEU A 449 -16.36 2.36 7.13
CA LEU A 449 -16.86 1.07 7.64
C LEU A 449 -18.38 1.11 7.93
N ARG A 450 -18.88 2.22 8.49
CA ARG A 450 -20.32 2.40 8.75
C ARG A 450 -21.13 2.46 7.46
N CYS A 451 -20.64 3.15 6.43
CA CYS A 451 -21.27 3.18 5.10
C CYS A 451 -21.33 1.78 4.46
N LEU A 452 -20.29 0.96 4.63
CA LEU A 452 -20.28 -0.42 4.13
C LEU A 452 -21.35 -1.26 4.82
N ARG A 453 -21.39 -1.23 6.17
CA ARG A 453 -22.34 -2.01 6.97
C ARG A 453 -23.80 -1.63 6.72
N LYS A 454 -24.08 -0.33 6.62
CA LYS A 454 -25.46 0.17 6.58
C LYS A 454 -26.07 0.13 5.17
N GLU A 455 -25.28 0.46 4.15
CA GLU A 455 -25.79 0.72 2.80
C GLU A 455 -25.17 -0.21 1.74
N GLY A 456 -24.23 -1.08 2.10
CA GLY A 456 -23.56 -1.97 1.13
C GLY A 456 -22.77 -1.21 0.06
N THR A 457 -22.26 -0.02 0.41
CA THR A 457 -21.65 0.93 -0.53
C THR A 457 -20.45 0.39 -1.30
N HIS A 458 -19.74 -0.62 -0.78
CA HIS A 458 -18.65 -1.30 -1.51
C HIS A 458 -19.14 -2.00 -2.77
N ARG A 459 -20.32 -2.62 -2.74
CA ARG A 459 -20.95 -3.24 -3.91
C ARG A 459 -21.44 -2.19 -4.89
N LEU A 460 -22.06 -1.12 -4.37
CA LEU A 460 -22.50 0.02 -5.19
C LEU A 460 -21.34 0.62 -5.98
N LEU A 461 -20.22 0.94 -5.30
CA LEU A 461 -19.01 1.44 -5.96
C LEU A 461 -18.52 0.49 -7.05
N ALA A 462 -18.36 -0.80 -6.73
CA ALA A 462 -17.86 -1.77 -7.69
C ALA A 462 -18.80 -1.91 -8.90
N THR A 463 -20.12 -1.98 -8.69
CA THR A 463 -21.09 -2.04 -9.78
C THR A 463 -21.06 -0.77 -10.64
N THR A 464 -21.09 0.41 -10.03
CA THR A 464 -21.08 1.70 -10.75
C THR A 464 -19.83 1.86 -11.61
N TYR A 465 -18.64 1.68 -11.03
CA TYR A 465 -17.39 1.93 -11.74
C TYR A 465 -17.02 0.80 -12.70
N ARG A 466 -17.45 -0.45 -12.44
CA ARG A 466 -17.38 -1.51 -13.47
C ARG A 466 -18.26 -1.20 -14.66
N ALA A 467 -19.51 -0.77 -14.44
CA ALA A 467 -20.39 -0.41 -15.57
C ALA A 467 -19.82 0.74 -16.42
N ARG A 468 -19.10 1.67 -15.79
CA ARG A 468 -18.38 2.75 -16.50
C ARG A 468 -17.17 2.21 -17.28
N LEU A 469 -16.38 1.32 -16.69
CA LEU A 469 -15.29 0.63 -17.40
C LEU A 469 -15.81 -0.24 -18.55
N ASP A 470 -16.95 -0.89 -18.36
CA ASP A 470 -17.66 -1.65 -19.37
C ASP A 470 -18.22 -0.74 -20.48
N ALA A 471 -18.09 0.59 -20.41
CA ALA A 471 -18.43 1.52 -21.49
C ALA A 471 -17.19 2.06 -22.24
N VAL A 472 -15.98 1.77 -21.75
CA VAL A 472 -14.71 2.07 -22.44
C VAL A 472 -14.57 1.15 -23.65
N ARG A 473 -14.21 1.69 -24.82
CA ARG A 473 -14.23 0.96 -26.11
C ARG A 473 -12.98 1.17 -26.95
N HIS A 474 -12.14 2.15 -26.65
CA HIS A 474 -10.97 2.39 -27.47
C HIS A 474 -9.96 1.23 -27.34
N PRO A 475 -9.36 0.74 -28.46
CA PRO A 475 -8.42 -0.38 -28.41
C PRO A 475 -7.21 -0.16 -27.50
N LEU A 476 -6.77 1.10 -27.34
CA LEU A 476 -5.65 1.44 -26.47
C LEU A 476 -5.99 1.39 -24.96
N THR A 477 -7.26 1.49 -24.58
CA THR A 477 -7.72 1.57 -23.18
C THR A 477 -8.40 0.29 -22.70
N ASP A 478 -8.88 -0.58 -23.60
CA ASP A 478 -9.62 -1.80 -23.27
C ASP A 478 -8.87 -2.72 -22.29
N GLY A 479 -7.57 -2.94 -22.53
CA GLY A 479 -6.73 -3.76 -21.65
C GLY A 479 -6.67 -3.21 -20.21
N ALA A 480 -6.48 -1.90 -20.07
CA ALA A 480 -6.48 -1.23 -18.77
C ALA A 480 -7.88 -1.27 -18.12
N ALA A 481 -8.94 -1.14 -18.90
CA ALA A 481 -10.31 -1.17 -18.40
C ALA A 481 -10.68 -2.52 -17.78
N ARG A 482 -10.32 -3.61 -18.47
CA ARG A 482 -10.52 -4.98 -17.99
C ARG A 482 -9.80 -5.25 -16.67
N ARG A 483 -8.52 -4.84 -16.57
CA ARG A 483 -7.69 -4.99 -15.36
C ARG A 483 -8.28 -4.22 -14.17
N LEU A 484 -8.74 -3.00 -14.40
CA LEU A 484 -9.45 -2.22 -13.37
C LEU A 484 -10.79 -2.87 -13.00
N GLY A 485 -11.52 -3.45 -13.95
CA GLY A 485 -12.78 -4.16 -13.68
C GLY A 485 -12.59 -5.40 -12.79
N GLU A 486 -11.51 -6.16 -13.02
CA GLU A 486 -11.10 -7.27 -12.15
C GLU A 486 -10.70 -6.78 -10.75
N ARG A 487 -9.97 -5.67 -10.66
CA ARG A 487 -9.59 -5.04 -9.39
C ARG A 487 -10.80 -4.59 -8.58
N TRP A 488 -11.79 -3.95 -9.21
CA TRP A 488 -13.06 -3.60 -8.56
C TRP A 488 -13.81 -4.82 -8.02
N SER A 489 -13.81 -5.92 -8.78
CA SER A 489 -14.42 -7.18 -8.35
C SER A 489 -13.72 -7.77 -7.12
N ARG A 490 -12.38 -7.74 -7.10
CA ARG A 490 -11.59 -8.15 -5.93
C ARG A 490 -11.87 -7.25 -4.71
N LEU A 491 -11.86 -5.93 -4.88
CA LEU A 491 -12.11 -5.00 -3.77
C LEU A 491 -13.50 -5.16 -3.15
N ALA A 492 -14.52 -5.47 -3.95
CA ALA A 492 -15.85 -5.79 -3.44
C ALA A 492 -15.85 -7.08 -2.61
N ALA A 493 -15.19 -8.13 -3.11
CA ALA A 493 -15.05 -9.40 -2.38
C ALA A 493 -14.21 -9.24 -1.10
N ASP A 494 -13.19 -8.38 -1.11
CA ASP A 494 -12.34 -8.09 0.04
C ASP A 494 -13.12 -7.36 1.14
N ALA A 495 -13.98 -6.42 0.76
CA ALA A 495 -14.91 -5.77 1.71
C ALA A 495 -15.91 -6.78 2.30
N ASP A 496 -16.46 -7.69 1.49
CA ASP A 496 -17.36 -8.73 1.99
C ASP A 496 -16.66 -9.66 2.99
N ARG A 497 -15.41 -10.06 2.72
CA ARG A 497 -14.60 -10.84 3.67
C ARG A 497 -14.29 -10.06 4.94
N LEU A 498 -13.91 -8.79 4.80
CA LEU A 498 -13.65 -7.91 5.93
C LEU A 498 -14.89 -7.80 6.83
N LEU A 499 -16.06 -7.52 6.26
CA LEU A 499 -17.32 -7.43 7.02
C LEU A 499 -17.71 -8.75 7.71
N GLY A 500 -17.23 -9.89 7.23
CA GLY A 500 -17.39 -11.20 7.87
C GLY A 500 -16.41 -11.49 9.03
N SER A 501 -15.32 -10.72 9.16
CA SER A 501 -14.33 -10.87 10.23
C SER A 501 -14.82 -10.30 11.59
N PRO A 502 -14.19 -10.66 12.72
CA PRO A 502 -14.42 -10.01 14.01
C PRO A 502 -14.29 -8.48 13.95
N ALA A 503 -15.03 -7.76 14.81
CA ALA A 503 -15.11 -6.30 14.77
C ALA A 503 -13.75 -5.59 14.86
N GLY A 504 -12.82 -6.10 15.67
CA GLY A 504 -11.46 -5.54 15.78
C GLY A 504 -10.67 -5.66 14.48
N GLU A 505 -10.78 -6.78 13.76
CA GLU A 505 -10.14 -6.96 12.45
C GLU A 505 -10.75 -6.05 11.38
N GLN A 506 -12.06 -5.80 11.45
CA GLN A 506 -12.73 -4.85 10.56
C GLN A 506 -12.15 -3.44 10.69
N GLU A 507 -12.00 -2.96 11.92
CA GLU A 507 -11.45 -1.62 12.20
C GLU A 507 -9.98 -1.51 11.80
N ILE A 508 -9.20 -2.58 11.98
CA ILE A 508 -7.80 -2.64 11.55
C ILE A 508 -7.70 -2.62 10.01
N GLY A 509 -8.52 -3.41 9.32
CA GLY A 509 -8.44 -3.60 7.88
C GLY A 509 -9.04 -2.47 7.04
N ILE A 510 -10.01 -1.70 7.57
CA ILE A 510 -10.77 -0.75 6.75
C ILE A 510 -9.91 0.40 6.19
N ALA A 511 -8.88 0.83 6.92
CA ALA A 511 -8.01 1.92 6.48
C ALA A 511 -7.18 1.56 5.24
N ARG A 512 -6.77 0.28 5.12
CA ARG A 512 -6.08 -0.24 3.93
C ARG A 512 -7.04 -0.34 2.76
N TRP A 513 -8.21 -0.96 2.98
CA TRP A 513 -9.24 -1.09 1.94
C TRP A 513 -9.69 0.27 1.38
N ALA A 514 -9.89 1.27 2.24
CA ALA A 514 -10.26 2.63 1.82
C ALA A 514 -9.18 3.27 0.91
N GLY A 515 -7.90 3.00 1.20
CA GLY A 515 -6.79 3.42 0.34
C GLY A 515 -6.86 2.75 -1.04
N ASP A 516 -6.94 1.42 -1.07
CA ASP A 516 -6.95 0.63 -2.31
C ASP A 516 -8.16 0.99 -3.21
N VAL A 517 -9.31 1.27 -2.62
CA VAL A 517 -10.51 1.73 -3.33
C VAL A 517 -10.33 3.13 -3.91
N ALA A 518 -9.84 4.08 -3.12
CA ALA A 518 -9.63 5.45 -3.60
C ALA A 518 -8.62 5.48 -4.77
N GLU A 519 -7.57 4.68 -4.68
CA GLU A 519 -6.55 4.54 -5.73
C GLU A 519 -7.09 3.91 -7.01
N THR A 520 -7.86 2.83 -6.88
CA THR A 520 -8.52 2.17 -8.01
C THR A 520 -9.53 3.10 -8.67
N LEU A 521 -10.26 3.89 -7.88
CA LEU A 521 -11.17 4.92 -8.36
C LEU A 521 -10.43 6.02 -9.13
N MET A 522 -9.36 6.57 -8.58
CA MET A 522 -8.55 7.57 -9.27
C MET A 522 -8.00 7.06 -10.61
N ALA A 523 -7.50 5.81 -10.65
CA ALA A 523 -7.05 5.19 -11.90
C ALA A 523 -8.19 4.99 -12.91
N THR A 524 -9.39 4.61 -12.43
CA THR A 524 -10.60 4.48 -13.26
C THR A 524 -10.95 5.83 -13.91
N LEU A 525 -10.98 6.91 -13.13
CA LEU A 525 -11.32 8.25 -13.61
C LEU A 525 -10.30 8.79 -14.62
N LEU A 526 -9.00 8.49 -14.41
CA LEU A 526 -7.95 8.85 -15.36
C LEU A 526 -8.04 8.03 -16.65
N LEU A 527 -8.42 6.75 -16.59
CA LEU A 527 -8.64 5.94 -17.78
C LEU A 527 -9.85 6.43 -18.59
N GLU A 528 -10.94 6.81 -17.94
CA GLU A 528 -12.08 7.44 -18.62
C GLU A 528 -11.71 8.80 -19.24
N GLN A 529 -10.81 9.53 -18.59
CA GLN A 529 -10.24 10.74 -19.16
C GLN A 529 -9.42 10.43 -20.42
N ALA A 530 -8.56 9.43 -20.38
CA ALA A 530 -7.80 8.98 -21.53
C ALA A 530 -8.72 8.54 -22.68
N GLU A 531 -9.74 7.72 -22.39
CA GLU A 531 -10.76 7.30 -23.37
C GLU A 531 -11.39 8.48 -24.07
N HIS A 532 -11.90 9.45 -23.30
CA HIS A 532 -12.56 10.63 -23.85
C HIS A 532 -11.61 11.43 -24.77
N ARG A 533 -10.36 11.61 -24.34
CA ARG A 533 -9.37 12.41 -25.06
C ARG A 533 -8.87 11.73 -26.33
N LEU A 534 -8.69 10.41 -26.31
CA LEU A 534 -8.38 9.63 -27.51
C LEU A 534 -9.47 9.78 -28.59
N HIS A 535 -10.74 9.74 -28.21
CA HIS A 535 -11.84 9.95 -29.17
C HIS A 535 -12.01 11.41 -29.60
N ALA A 536 -11.75 12.36 -28.71
CA ALA A 536 -11.96 13.78 -28.98
C ALA A 536 -10.88 14.37 -29.89
N ASP A 537 -9.60 14.10 -29.60
CA ASP A 537 -8.47 14.71 -30.30
C ASP A 537 -7.21 13.84 -30.39
N GLY A 538 -7.30 12.55 -30.08
CA GLY A 538 -6.17 11.62 -30.18
C GLY A 538 -5.06 11.89 -29.17
N ASP A 539 -5.36 12.56 -28.05
CA ASP A 539 -4.35 12.89 -27.03
C ASP A 539 -3.86 11.64 -26.28
N HIS A 540 -2.61 11.26 -26.56
CA HIS A 540 -1.94 10.14 -25.88
C HIS A 540 -1.33 10.49 -24.52
N ARG A 541 -1.26 11.78 -24.11
CA ARG A 541 -0.75 12.15 -22.79
C ARG A 541 -1.64 11.60 -21.68
N SER A 542 -2.95 11.81 -21.83
CA SER A 542 -3.93 11.33 -20.86
C SER A 542 -3.87 9.81 -20.70
N LEU A 543 -3.63 9.09 -21.81
CA LEU A 543 -3.36 7.65 -21.81
C LEU A 543 -2.08 7.30 -21.04
N LEU A 544 -0.96 7.98 -21.31
CA LEU A 544 0.30 7.75 -20.59
C LEU A 544 0.13 7.96 -19.08
N VAL A 545 -0.57 9.02 -18.65
CA VAL A 545 -0.87 9.27 -17.23
C VAL A 545 -1.70 8.13 -16.63
N ALA A 546 -2.78 7.73 -17.30
CA ALA A 546 -3.66 6.65 -16.84
C ALA A 546 -2.92 5.31 -16.73
N GLU A 547 -2.14 4.95 -17.74
CA GLU A 547 -1.32 3.73 -17.73
C GLU A 547 -0.23 3.79 -16.65
N THR A 548 0.37 4.96 -16.40
CA THR A 548 1.42 5.09 -15.37
C THR A 548 0.85 4.91 -13.97
N VAL A 549 -0.33 5.49 -13.72
CA VAL A 549 -1.03 5.28 -12.44
C VAL A 549 -1.40 3.81 -12.29
N LEU A 550 -1.97 3.17 -13.32
CA LEU A 550 -2.32 1.75 -13.28
C LEU A 550 -1.08 0.87 -13.05
N HIS A 551 0.02 1.12 -13.75
CA HIS A 551 1.29 0.41 -13.57
C HIS A 551 1.75 0.45 -12.12
N ARG A 552 1.75 1.62 -11.48
CA ARG A 552 2.12 1.78 -10.06
C ARG A 552 1.18 1.05 -9.10
N LEU A 553 -0.07 0.84 -9.50
CA LEU A 553 -1.03 0.08 -8.70
C LEU A 553 -0.81 -1.43 -8.79
N ASP A 554 -0.24 -1.90 -9.89
CA ASP A 554 0.03 -3.32 -10.12
C ASP A 554 1.42 -3.72 -9.65
N ASP A 555 2.41 -2.84 -9.83
CA ASP A 555 3.78 -3.00 -9.36
C ASP A 555 4.29 -1.68 -8.74
N PRO A 556 4.03 -1.46 -7.44
CA PRO A 556 4.49 -0.26 -6.73
C PRO A 556 6.02 -0.10 -6.66
N GLY A 557 6.78 -1.18 -6.90
CA GLY A 557 8.24 -1.19 -6.83
C GLY A 557 8.92 -0.92 -8.18
N ALA A 558 8.19 -1.06 -9.28
CA ALA A 558 8.73 -0.82 -10.62
C ALA A 558 8.94 0.67 -10.92
N THR A 559 10.03 0.95 -11.64
CA THR A 559 10.31 2.30 -12.16
C THR A 559 9.73 2.43 -13.58
N PRO A 560 8.71 3.28 -13.80
CA PRO A 560 8.09 3.43 -15.12
C PRO A 560 8.98 4.29 -16.04
N VAL A 561 10.05 3.72 -16.58
CA VAL A 561 11.07 4.42 -17.39
C VAL A 561 10.44 5.21 -18.54
N ALA A 562 9.47 4.63 -19.25
CA ALA A 562 8.76 5.32 -20.33
C ALA A 562 8.06 6.61 -19.85
N ALA A 563 7.40 6.58 -18.69
CA ALA A 563 6.80 7.80 -18.12
C ALA A 563 7.86 8.81 -17.68
N LEU A 564 9.01 8.34 -17.18
CA LEU A 564 10.14 9.21 -16.82
C LEU A 564 10.76 9.89 -18.03
N ASP A 565 10.90 9.22 -19.17
CA ASP A 565 11.43 9.82 -20.39
C ASP A 565 10.50 10.95 -20.89
N HIS A 566 9.19 10.77 -20.69
CA HIS A 566 8.15 11.73 -21.07
C HIS A 566 7.67 12.65 -19.92
N LEU A 567 8.43 12.77 -18.83
CA LEU A 567 8.02 13.56 -17.65
C LEU A 567 7.68 15.02 -17.98
N GLY A 568 8.39 15.64 -18.93
CA GLY A 568 8.10 17.02 -19.36
C GLY A 568 6.68 17.15 -19.94
N VAL A 569 6.24 16.18 -20.74
CA VAL A 569 4.90 16.14 -21.33
C VAL A 569 3.84 15.96 -20.24
N ILE A 570 4.10 15.07 -19.27
CA ILE A 570 3.22 14.86 -18.11
C ILE A 570 3.10 16.16 -17.29
N ALA A 571 4.23 16.84 -17.02
CA ALA A 571 4.28 18.04 -16.19
C ALA A 571 3.65 19.29 -16.84
N ASP A 572 3.78 19.42 -18.16
CA ASP A 572 3.40 20.65 -18.88
C ASP A 572 2.08 20.54 -19.65
N GLY A 573 1.60 19.33 -19.97
CA GLY A 573 0.39 19.17 -20.78
C GLY A 573 0.62 19.22 -22.29
N GLY A 574 1.84 18.95 -22.75
CA GLY A 574 2.19 18.97 -24.17
C GLY A 574 1.55 17.83 -24.96
N PRO A 575 1.47 17.94 -26.31
CA PRO A 575 0.98 16.86 -27.15
C PRO A 575 1.95 15.67 -27.14
N LEU A 576 1.39 14.47 -27.12
CA LEU A 576 2.14 13.23 -27.31
C LEU A 576 1.69 12.61 -28.64
N PRO A 577 2.51 12.67 -29.71
CA PRO A 577 2.06 12.36 -31.07
C PRO A 577 1.76 10.88 -31.28
N GLU A 578 2.45 9.99 -30.55
CA GLU A 578 2.26 8.54 -30.62
C GLU A 578 2.03 7.96 -29.22
N PRO A 579 1.27 6.86 -29.11
CA PRO A 579 1.03 6.21 -27.83
C PRO A 579 2.34 5.62 -27.28
N VAL A 580 2.72 6.07 -26.09
CA VAL A 580 3.83 5.49 -25.33
C VAL A 580 3.29 4.35 -24.48
N ARG A 581 3.77 3.13 -24.74
CA ARG A 581 3.34 1.92 -24.04
C ARG A 581 4.12 1.74 -22.75
N ILE A 582 3.41 1.49 -21.64
CA ILE A 582 4.05 1.03 -20.40
C ILE A 582 4.02 -0.51 -20.34
N PRO A 583 5.19 -1.18 -20.31
CA PRO A 583 5.25 -2.64 -20.23
C PRO A 583 4.39 -3.19 -19.08
N GLY A 584 3.59 -4.22 -19.37
CA GLY A 584 2.71 -4.87 -18.39
C GLY A 584 1.31 -4.25 -18.24
N VAL A 585 1.03 -3.10 -18.86
CA VAL A 585 -0.31 -2.46 -18.83
C VAL A 585 -1.08 -2.64 -20.14
N SER A 586 -0.39 -2.58 -21.29
CA SER A 586 -1.01 -2.54 -22.61
C SER A 586 -0.55 -3.68 -23.53
N ALA A 587 -1.35 -4.76 -23.60
CA ALA A 587 -1.32 -5.72 -24.71
C ALA A 587 -2.69 -6.43 -24.89
N GLU A 588 -3.27 -6.30 -26.09
CA GLU A 588 -4.06 -7.38 -26.71
C GLU A 588 -3.07 -8.32 -27.41
N GLU A 589 -3.10 -9.60 -27.04
CA GLU A 589 -3.25 -10.76 -27.94
C GLU A 589 -2.74 -12.02 -27.23
N GLY A 590 -3.53 -13.09 -27.39
CA GLY A 590 -3.17 -14.46 -27.01
C GLY A 590 -3.96 -14.96 -25.82
N THR A 591 -4.79 -15.97 -26.05
CA THR A 591 -5.47 -16.83 -25.07
C THR A 591 -4.49 -17.66 -24.22
N GLY A 592 -3.39 -17.07 -23.78
CA GLY A 592 -2.45 -17.65 -22.83
C GLY A 592 -2.75 -17.11 -21.44
N GLU A 593 -2.81 -18.01 -20.46
CA GLU A 593 -2.89 -17.69 -19.03
C GLU A 593 -1.98 -16.51 -18.63
N PRO A 594 -2.38 -15.70 -17.63
CA PRO A 594 -1.63 -14.51 -17.22
C PRO A 594 -0.17 -14.87 -16.90
N ARG A 595 0.77 -14.36 -17.70
CA ARG A 595 2.19 -14.37 -17.34
C ARG A 595 2.43 -13.39 -16.21
N THR A 596 2.21 -13.86 -14.98
CA THR A 596 2.85 -13.29 -13.80
C THR A 596 4.37 -13.40 -14.02
N ALA A 597 5.06 -12.27 -14.12
CA ALA A 597 6.52 -12.27 -14.14
C ALA A 597 7.01 -12.96 -12.87
N ARG A 598 7.84 -14.00 -13.01
CA ARG A 598 8.32 -14.81 -11.90
C ARG A 598 9.54 -14.15 -11.25
N PRO A 599 9.84 -14.43 -9.96
CA PRO A 599 10.89 -13.73 -9.21
C PRO A 599 12.27 -13.65 -9.88
N LEU A 600 12.66 -14.65 -10.67
CA LEU A 600 13.93 -14.71 -11.39
C LEU A 600 13.77 -14.74 -12.92
N ASP A 601 12.64 -14.28 -13.46
CA ASP A 601 12.49 -14.13 -14.91
C ASP A 601 13.61 -13.23 -15.46
N GLY A 602 14.28 -13.70 -16.52
CA GLY A 602 15.41 -13.01 -17.14
C GLY A 602 16.79 -13.40 -16.59
N ILE A 603 16.87 -14.14 -15.48
CA ILE A 603 18.14 -14.66 -14.95
C ILE A 603 18.54 -15.94 -15.67
N ARG A 604 19.78 -16.02 -16.16
CA ARG A 604 20.35 -17.18 -16.85
C ARG A 604 21.35 -17.91 -15.96
N VAL A 605 21.18 -19.22 -15.82
CA VAL A 605 22.01 -20.07 -14.95
C VAL A 605 22.64 -21.20 -15.75
N VAL A 606 23.96 -21.35 -15.63
CA VAL A 606 24.69 -22.51 -16.13
C VAL A 606 24.95 -23.46 -14.97
N ASP A 607 24.34 -24.63 -15.00
CA ASP A 607 24.49 -25.67 -13.99
C ASP A 607 25.50 -26.73 -14.49
N LEU A 608 26.74 -26.61 -14.03
CA LEU A 608 27.83 -27.57 -14.30
C LEU A 608 27.91 -28.67 -13.23
N SER A 609 27.02 -28.63 -12.24
CA SER A 609 27.09 -29.45 -11.05
C SER A 609 26.45 -30.82 -11.23
N LYS A 610 26.78 -31.74 -10.33
CA LYS A 610 26.35 -33.14 -10.36
C LYS A 610 25.75 -33.58 -9.02
N ILE A 611 25.02 -34.69 -9.05
CA ILE A 611 24.52 -35.41 -7.88
C ILE A 611 23.30 -34.74 -7.22
N LEU A 612 23.46 -33.92 -6.17
CA LEU A 612 22.32 -33.40 -5.43
C LEU A 612 22.44 -31.92 -5.04
N ALA A 613 23.47 -31.51 -4.29
CA ALA A 613 23.55 -30.15 -3.76
C ALA A 613 23.42 -29.07 -4.85
N GLY A 614 24.31 -29.08 -5.84
CA GLY A 614 24.28 -28.14 -6.95
C GLY A 614 23.03 -28.28 -7.84
N PRO A 615 22.63 -29.51 -8.25
CA PRO A 615 21.39 -29.68 -9.00
C PRO A 615 20.16 -29.12 -8.28
N TYR A 616 20.07 -29.27 -6.96
CA TYR A 616 18.97 -28.72 -6.17
C TYR A 616 18.98 -27.18 -6.12
N VAL A 617 20.16 -26.54 -6.08
CA VAL A 617 20.28 -25.07 -6.26
C VAL A 617 19.71 -24.68 -7.62
N GLY A 618 20.20 -25.30 -8.70
CA GLY A 618 19.72 -24.99 -10.06
C GLY A 618 18.21 -25.19 -10.20
N MET A 619 17.66 -26.26 -9.63
CA MET A 619 16.21 -26.52 -9.66
C MET A 619 15.43 -25.47 -8.88
N THR A 620 15.94 -25.04 -7.72
CA THR A 620 15.32 -23.97 -6.92
C THR A 620 15.27 -22.66 -7.69
N LEU A 621 16.36 -22.28 -8.35
CA LEU A 621 16.40 -21.08 -9.20
C LEU A 621 15.45 -21.21 -10.40
N ALA A 622 15.36 -22.40 -11.01
CA ALA A 622 14.42 -22.68 -12.09
C ALA A 622 12.96 -22.57 -11.61
N ASP A 623 12.61 -23.14 -10.46
CA ASP A 623 11.28 -23.02 -9.85
C ASP A 623 10.90 -21.54 -9.66
N LEU A 624 11.85 -20.70 -9.27
CA LEU A 624 11.69 -19.24 -9.11
C LEU A 624 11.64 -18.45 -10.43
N GLY A 625 11.86 -19.09 -11.58
CA GLY A 625 11.72 -18.46 -12.91
C GLY A 625 12.99 -18.36 -13.73
N ALA A 626 14.16 -18.67 -13.16
CA ALA A 626 15.41 -18.59 -13.90
C ALA A 626 15.44 -19.58 -15.07
N ASP A 627 16.14 -19.19 -16.14
CA ASP A 627 16.46 -20.08 -17.26
C ASP A 627 17.73 -20.87 -16.93
N VAL A 628 17.55 -22.14 -16.57
CA VAL A 628 18.63 -22.99 -16.06
C VAL A 628 18.98 -24.06 -17.09
N VAL A 629 20.23 -24.04 -17.55
CA VAL A 629 20.80 -25.02 -18.46
C VAL A 629 21.77 -25.93 -17.70
N LYS A 630 21.40 -27.19 -17.54
CA LYS A 630 22.28 -28.23 -17.01
C LYS A 630 23.19 -28.75 -18.11
N VAL A 631 24.50 -28.70 -17.86
CA VAL A 631 25.53 -29.25 -18.75
C VAL A 631 25.90 -30.65 -18.27
N GLU A 632 25.75 -31.61 -19.17
CA GLU A 632 25.94 -33.03 -18.88
C GLU A 632 26.97 -33.66 -19.82
N HIS A 633 27.65 -34.72 -19.37
CA HIS A 633 28.60 -35.43 -20.23
C HIS A 633 27.84 -36.24 -21.30
N PRO A 634 28.27 -36.25 -22.58
CA PRO A 634 27.61 -37.02 -23.64
C PRO A 634 27.51 -38.52 -23.31
N ASP A 635 28.58 -39.07 -22.72
CA ASP A 635 28.60 -40.47 -22.25
C ASP A 635 27.98 -40.59 -20.86
N GLY A 636 26.64 -40.65 -20.81
CA GLY A 636 25.89 -41.08 -19.62
C GLY A 636 25.41 -39.98 -18.67
N GLY A 637 25.77 -38.71 -18.89
CA GLY A 637 25.23 -37.56 -18.17
C GLY A 637 25.57 -37.47 -16.69
N ASP A 638 24.62 -36.97 -15.89
CA ASP A 638 24.72 -36.98 -14.42
C ASP A 638 24.71 -38.41 -13.86
N PRO A 639 25.65 -38.80 -12.97
CA PRO A 639 25.69 -40.15 -12.39
C PRO A 639 24.37 -40.60 -11.73
N THR A 640 23.58 -39.66 -11.22
CA THR A 640 22.30 -39.97 -10.55
C THR A 640 21.25 -40.56 -11.48
N ARG A 641 21.41 -40.42 -12.80
CA ARG A 641 20.55 -41.09 -13.80
C ARG A 641 20.56 -42.61 -13.65
N GLN A 642 21.68 -43.18 -13.15
CA GLN A 642 21.90 -44.62 -12.99
C GLN A 642 21.72 -45.12 -11.55
N TRP A 643 21.42 -44.24 -10.58
CA TRP A 643 21.29 -44.58 -9.16
C TRP A 643 19.91 -45.15 -8.81
N GLY A 644 19.56 -46.28 -9.43
CA GLY A 644 18.33 -47.02 -9.16
C GLY A 644 18.59 -48.48 -8.75
N PRO A 645 17.53 -49.28 -8.55
CA PRO A 645 16.10 -48.92 -8.62
C PRO A 645 15.62 -48.00 -7.48
N PRO A 646 14.45 -47.34 -7.61
CA PRO A 646 13.53 -47.42 -8.74
C PRO A 646 13.93 -46.52 -9.92
N PHE A 647 13.63 -46.99 -11.13
CA PHE A 647 13.69 -46.22 -12.37
C PHE A 647 12.28 -45.85 -12.81
N GLN A 648 12.12 -44.67 -13.40
CA GLN A 648 10.87 -44.26 -14.06
C GLN A 648 11.20 -43.76 -15.46
N GLY A 649 10.83 -44.54 -16.48
CA GLY A 649 11.37 -44.35 -17.82
C GLY A 649 12.85 -44.76 -17.90
N SER A 650 13.68 -43.90 -18.49
CA SER A 650 15.12 -44.12 -18.69
C SER A 650 15.99 -43.77 -17.47
N ASP A 651 15.46 -43.00 -16.53
CA ASP A 651 16.25 -42.38 -15.46
C ASP A 651 15.81 -42.86 -14.07
N ALA A 652 16.77 -42.93 -13.14
CA ALA A 652 16.48 -43.22 -11.75
C ALA A 652 15.71 -42.06 -11.09
N THR A 653 14.88 -42.38 -10.09
CA THR A 653 14.08 -41.37 -9.37
C THR A 653 14.93 -40.30 -8.69
N TYR A 654 16.20 -40.60 -8.39
CA TYR A 654 17.14 -39.64 -7.82
C TYR A 654 17.40 -38.46 -8.77
N TYR A 655 17.71 -38.73 -10.04
CA TYR A 655 17.87 -37.67 -11.05
C TYR A 655 16.57 -36.88 -11.25
N LEU A 656 15.44 -37.59 -11.30
CA LEU A 656 14.12 -36.99 -11.48
C LEU A 656 13.68 -36.08 -10.33
N ALA A 657 14.26 -36.24 -9.13
CA ALA A 657 13.89 -35.45 -7.96
C ALA A 657 14.50 -34.04 -7.91
N ALA A 658 15.58 -33.78 -8.68
CA ALA A 658 16.41 -32.58 -8.52
C ALA A 658 16.64 -31.77 -9.82
N ASN A 659 15.89 -32.05 -10.89
CA ASN A 659 16.17 -31.44 -12.21
C ASN A 659 14.94 -30.97 -13.01
N ARG A 660 13.75 -30.89 -12.40
CA ARG A 660 12.57 -30.28 -13.03
C ARG A 660 12.82 -28.81 -13.40
N ASN A 661 12.02 -28.25 -14.31
CA ASN A 661 12.12 -26.86 -14.77
C ASN A 661 13.43 -26.46 -15.48
N LYS A 662 14.38 -27.39 -15.67
CA LYS A 662 15.67 -27.15 -16.36
C LYS A 662 15.66 -27.59 -17.82
N ARG A 663 16.63 -27.06 -18.58
CA ARG A 663 17.07 -27.58 -19.87
C ARG A 663 18.34 -28.42 -19.69
N SER A 664 18.62 -29.34 -20.61
CA SER A 664 19.81 -30.22 -20.58
C SER A 664 20.52 -30.15 -21.92
N VAL A 665 21.84 -29.94 -21.86
CA VAL A 665 22.76 -29.96 -23.00
C VAL A 665 23.90 -30.94 -22.73
N THR A 666 24.30 -31.70 -23.74
CA THR A 666 25.43 -32.61 -23.67
C THR A 666 26.70 -31.94 -24.18
N VAL A 667 27.71 -31.77 -23.32
CA VAL A 667 29.01 -31.17 -23.67
C VAL A 667 30.14 -31.91 -22.94
N ASP A 668 31.16 -32.35 -23.68
CA ASP A 668 32.39 -32.84 -23.06
C ASP A 668 33.26 -31.64 -22.62
N LEU A 669 33.16 -31.31 -21.34
CA LEU A 669 33.90 -30.23 -20.68
C LEU A 669 35.43 -30.35 -20.77
N LYS A 670 35.98 -31.52 -21.12
CA LYS A 670 37.44 -31.71 -21.27
C LYS A 670 37.92 -31.45 -22.70
N SER A 671 37.02 -31.49 -23.68
CA SER A 671 37.34 -31.23 -25.08
C SER A 671 37.56 -29.73 -25.33
N ASP A 672 38.37 -29.37 -26.33
CA ASP A 672 38.59 -27.98 -26.73
C ASP A 672 37.27 -27.30 -27.16
N GLU A 673 36.45 -28.03 -27.91
CA GLU A 673 35.14 -27.58 -28.38
C GLU A 673 34.18 -27.36 -27.20
N GLY A 674 34.09 -28.32 -26.28
CA GLY A 674 33.20 -28.20 -25.13
C GLY A 674 33.60 -27.07 -24.18
N ARG A 675 34.90 -26.81 -24.02
CA ARG A 675 35.38 -25.63 -23.29
C ARG A 675 34.97 -24.34 -23.97
N ALA A 676 35.11 -24.25 -25.30
CA ALA A 676 34.67 -23.08 -26.06
C ALA A 676 33.15 -22.85 -25.97
N THR A 677 32.36 -23.92 -25.99
CA THR A 677 30.90 -23.88 -25.84
C THR A 677 30.50 -23.36 -24.45
N VAL A 678 31.07 -23.89 -23.37
CA VAL A 678 30.75 -23.41 -22.02
C VAL A 678 31.24 -21.98 -21.81
N GLU A 679 32.39 -21.60 -22.36
CA GLU A 679 32.85 -20.21 -22.32
C GLU A 679 31.89 -19.25 -23.05
N ALA A 680 31.26 -19.69 -24.14
CA ALA A 680 30.21 -18.93 -24.80
C ALA A 680 28.95 -18.82 -23.92
N MET A 681 28.55 -19.90 -23.25
CA MET A 681 27.41 -19.87 -22.33
C MET A 681 27.65 -18.92 -21.14
N LEU A 682 28.86 -18.92 -20.57
CA LEU A 682 29.20 -18.13 -19.39
C LEU A 682 29.26 -16.62 -19.67
N ARG A 683 29.58 -16.19 -20.89
CA ARG A 683 29.58 -14.77 -21.28
C ARG A 683 28.24 -14.09 -21.03
N ASP A 684 27.15 -14.78 -21.31
CA ASP A 684 25.78 -14.26 -21.17
C ASP A 684 25.05 -14.82 -19.94
N ALA A 685 25.75 -15.55 -19.07
CA ALA A 685 25.18 -16.11 -17.85
C ALA A 685 25.21 -15.11 -16.70
N ASP A 686 24.23 -15.22 -15.81
CA ASP A 686 24.18 -14.47 -14.56
C ASP A 686 24.77 -15.27 -13.40
N VAL A 687 24.57 -16.59 -13.43
CA VAL A 687 24.99 -17.50 -12.38
C VAL A 687 25.64 -18.74 -13.01
N VAL A 688 26.72 -19.21 -12.43
CA VAL A 688 27.24 -20.57 -12.66
C VAL A 688 27.28 -21.33 -11.34
N VAL A 689 26.83 -22.57 -11.37
CA VAL A 689 26.89 -23.49 -10.21
C VAL A 689 27.77 -24.68 -10.57
N GLU A 690 28.78 -24.96 -9.75
CA GLU A 690 29.64 -26.12 -9.92
C GLU A 690 30.02 -26.76 -8.58
N ASN A 691 30.37 -28.05 -8.64
CA ASN A 691 30.80 -28.84 -7.49
C ASN A 691 31.92 -29.83 -7.88
N PHE A 692 32.89 -29.36 -8.67
CA PHE A 692 33.95 -30.24 -9.14
C PHE A 692 34.81 -30.75 -7.98
N ARG A 693 35.17 -32.04 -8.06
CA ARG A 693 36.03 -32.67 -7.06
C ARG A 693 37.35 -31.90 -6.92
N PRO A 694 37.83 -31.65 -5.70
CA PRO A 694 39.15 -31.06 -5.47
C PRO A 694 40.27 -31.78 -6.22
N GLY A 695 41.17 -31.01 -6.85
CA GLY A 695 42.30 -31.49 -7.66
C GLY A 695 41.93 -32.07 -9.04
N SER A 696 40.64 -32.18 -9.36
CA SER A 696 40.20 -32.73 -10.65
C SER A 696 40.64 -31.85 -11.83
N SER A 697 40.70 -32.44 -13.03
CA SER A 697 40.99 -31.65 -14.23
C SER A 697 39.90 -30.63 -14.53
N LEU A 698 38.64 -30.90 -14.17
CA LEU A 698 37.54 -29.94 -14.36
C LEU A 698 37.65 -28.76 -13.42
N GLN A 699 37.97 -28.97 -12.13
CA GLN A 699 38.21 -27.86 -11.19
C GLN A 699 39.34 -26.95 -11.70
N ARG A 700 40.41 -27.51 -12.27
CA ARG A 700 41.49 -26.72 -12.88
C ARG A 700 41.10 -25.99 -14.15
N LEU A 701 40.15 -26.51 -14.92
CA LEU A 701 39.68 -25.89 -16.16
C LEU A 701 38.63 -24.80 -15.93
N PHE A 702 37.88 -24.93 -14.85
CA PHE A 702 36.79 -24.04 -14.45
C PHE A 702 36.99 -23.58 -13.01
N ASP A 703 38.20 -23.08 -12.71
CA ASP A 703 38.52 -22.55 -11.39
C ASP A 703 37.59 -21.36 -11.08
N HIS A 704 36.93 -21.41 -9.92
CA HIS A 704 35.89 -20.45 -9.58
C HIS A 704 36.44 -19.02 -9.40
N ARG A 705 37.70 -18.86 -8.97
CA ARG A 705 38.34 -17.55 -8.82
C ARG A 705 38.71 -16.98 -10.18
N GLU A 706 39.33 -17.80 -11.03
CA GLU A 706 39.65 -17.40 -12.41
C GLU A 706 38.38 -17.09 -13.22
N LEU A 707 37.28 -17.81 -12.99
CA LEU A 707 35.98 -17.51 -13.60
C LEU A 707 35.46 -16.14 -13.17
N SER A 708 35.55 -15.82 -11.88
CA SER A 708 35.12 -14.51 -11.35
C SER A 708 35.98 -13.35 -11.87
N GLU A 709 37.28 -13.56 -12.09
CA GLU A 709 38.16 -12.56 -12.71
C GLU A 709 37.85 -12.35 -14.20
N ARG A 710 37.57 -13.44 -14.94
CA ARG A 710 37.25 -13.37 -16.37
C ARG A 710 35.85 -12.81 -16.65
N HIS A 711 34.89 -13.08 -15.77
CA HIS A 711 33.50 -12.64 -15.87
C HIS A 711 33.08 -11.88 -14.61
N PRO A 712 33.47 -10.59 -14.45
CA PRO A 712 33.21 -9.83 -13.23
C PRO A 712 31.74 -9.64 -12.87
N HIS A 713 30.81 -9.85 -13.81
CA HIS A 713 29.36 -9.78 -13.61
C HIS A 713 28.74 -11.10 -13.11
N LEU A 714 29.50 -12.20 -13.19
CA LEU A 714 29.01 -13.56 -12.96
C LEU A 714 28.98 -13.87 -11.46
N VAL A 715 27.87 -14.44 -10.99
CA VAL A 715 27.81 -15.08 -9.66
C VAL A 715 28.28 -16.52 -9.80
N VAL A 716 29.41 -16.85 -9.19
CA VAL A 716 30.02 -18.19 -9.27
C VAL A 716 29.78 -18.90 -7.94
N LEU A 717 29.02 -19.99 -7.92
CA LEU A 717 28.82 -20.81 -6.72
C LEU A 717 29.63 -22.10 -6.82
N HIS A 718 30.63 -22.25 -5.97
CA HIS A 718 31.37 -23.49 -5.72
C HIS A 718 30.81 -24.23 -4.51
N ILE A 719 30.48 -25.51 -4.67
CA ILE A 719 30.06 -26.38 -3.57
C ILE A 719 31.05 -27.53 -3.40
N SER A 720 31.66 -27.64 -2.21
CA SER A 720 32.61 -28.71 -1.88
C SER A 720 32.15 -29.56 -0.69
N ALA A 721 32.85 -30.66 -0.40
CA ALA A 721 32.52 -31.50 0.75
C ALA A 721 32.90 -30.85 2.09
N PHE A 722 34.05 -30.18 2.16
CA PHE A 722 34.68 -29.75 3.42
C PHE A 722 35.07 -28.27 3.47
N GLY A 723 34.76 -27.48 2.44
CA GLY A 723 35.15 -26.07 2.33
C GLY A 723 36.45 -25.90 1.57
N ASP A 724 36.78 -24.64 1.27
CA ASP A 724 38.01 -24.27 0.53
C ASP A 724 39.27 -24.25 1.40
N ASP A 725 39.06 -24.19 2.72
CA ASP A 725 40.10 -24.02 3.71
C ASP A 725 40.20 -25.23 4.65
N GLY A 726 41.36 -25.33 5.31
CA GLY A 726 41.62 -26.35 6.33
C GLY A 726 42.14 -27.69 5.79
N PRO A 727 42.46 -28.64 6.70
CA PRO A 727 43.18 -29.87 6.35
C PRO A 727 42.42 -30.83 5.43
N MET A 728 41.09 -30.75 5.40
CA MET A 728 40.23 -31.65 4.63
C MET A 728 39.77 -31.07 3.29
N ARG A 729 40.20 -29.86 2.93
CA ARG A 729 39.73 -29.17 1.70
C ARG A 729 39.89 -30.00 0.42
N ASP A 730 40.93 -30.83 0.37
CA ASP A 730 41.30 -31.63 -0.80
C ASP A 730 40.67 -33.05 -0.77
N GLU A 731 39.92 -33.38 0.29
CA GLU A 731 39.30 -34.69 0.46
C GLU A 731 38.03 -34.83 -0.40
N PRO A 732 37.84 -35.97 -1.09
CA PRO A 732 36.57 -36.25 -1.75
C PRO A 732 35.48 -36.51 -0.70
N GLY A 733 34.24 -36.12 -1.00
CA GLY A 733 33.14 -36.38 -0.10
C GLY A 733 31.82 -36.62 -0.80
N TYR A 734 31.00 -37.44 -0.15
CA TYR A 734 29.56 -37.53 -0.33
C TYR A 734 28.90 -37.12 0.98
N ASP A 735 27.61 -36.81 0.95
CA ASP A 735 26.83 -36.44 2.13
C ASP A 735 27.06 -37.35 3.33
N MET A 736 27.03 -38.68 3.15
CA MET A 736 27.26 -39.61 4.26
C MET A 736 28.63 -39.42 4.94
N VAL A 737 29.68 -39.16 4.17
CA VAL A 737 31.02 -38.88 4.70
C VAL A 737 31.02 -37.55 5.44
N ALA A 738 30.40 -36.52 4.85
CA ALA A 738 30.26 -35.23 5.51
C ALA A 738 29.45 -35.33 6.81
N GLN A 739 28.38 -36.13 6.88
CA GLN A 739 27.62 -36.36 8.12
C GLN A 739 28.43 -37.06 9.21
N ALA A 740 29.28 -38.00 8.82
CA ALA A 740 30.18 -38.68 9.76
C ALA A 740 31.21 -37.68 10.35
N THR A 741 31.77 -36.83 9.49
CA THR A 741 32.83 -35.89 9.88
C THR A 741 32.30 -34.65 10.60
N ALA A 742 31.15 -34.13 10.21
CA ALA A 742 30.51 -32.94 10.82
C ALA A 742 29.79 -33.23 12.14
N GLY A 743 29.80 -34.49 12.60
CA GLY A 743 29.26 -34.88 13.91
C GLY A 743 27.76 -35.17 13.93
N LEU A 744 27.01 -34.99 12.84
CA LEU A 744 25.57 -35.28 12.79
C LEU A 744 25.25 -36.74 13.15
N MET A 745 26.04 -37.68 12.65
CA MET A 745 25.87 -39.11 12.99
C MET A 745 26.12 -39.40 14.47
N SER A 746 26.97 -38.62 15.13
CA SER A 746 27.22 -38.77 16.57
C SER A 746 26.00 -38.37 17.41
N LEU A 747 25.14 -37.50 16.88
CA LEU A 747 23.93 -36.97 17.53
C LEU A 747 22.67 -37.77 17.19
N THR A 748 22.71 -38.60 16.14
CA THR A 748 21.53 -39.25 15.57
C THR A 748 21.47 -40.74 15.92
N GLY A 749 20.34 -41.17 16.48
CA GLY A 749 20.06 -42.57 16.85
C GLY A 749 19.73 -42.75 18.32
N GLU A 750 19.53 -44.00 18.73
CA GLU A 750 19.28 -44.35 20.14
C GLU A 750 20.54 -44.15 21.02
N PRO A 751 20.39 -43.84 22.32
CA PRO A 751 21.51 -43.59 23.23
C PRO A 751 22.60 -44.66 23.20
N ASP A 752 22.18 -45.94 23.27
CA ASP A 752 23.08 -47.10 23.30
C ASP A 752 23.20 -47.80 21.92
N GLY A 753 22.57 -47.23 20.89
CA GLY A 753 22.61 -47.76 19.53
C GLY A 753 23.87 -47.33 18.76
N PRO A 754 24.15 -47.97 17.61
CA PRO A 754 25.19 -47.49 16.69
C PRO A 754 24.83 -46.09 16.15
N PRO A 755 25.82 -45.24 15.81
CA PRO A 755 25.58 -43.97 15.13
C PRO A 755 24.80 -44.14 13.82
N LEU A 756 23.78 -43.32 13.59
CA LEU A 756 22.94 -43.37 12.39
C LEU A 756 23.09 -42.11 11.55
N LYS A 757 22.96 -42.23 10.23
CA LYS A 757 22.81 -41.05 9.36
C LYS A 757 21.37 -40.51 9.41
N ALA A 758 21.18 -39.26 9.01
CA ALA A 758 19.85 -38.72 8.78
C ALA A 758 19.11 -39.49 7.66
N GLY A 759 17.77 -39.47 7.71
CA GLY A 759 16.92 -40.18 6.75
C GLY A 759 17.10 -39.72 5.30
N TYR A 760 17.48 -38.45 5.11
CA TYR A 760 17.77 -37.82 3.82
C TYR A 760 19.15 -37.13 3.87
N ALA A 761 19.63 -36.67 2.71
CA ALA A 761 20.96 -36.09 2.54
C ALA A 761 21.03 -34.66 3.09
N MET A 762 21.19 -34.54 4.42
CA MET A 762 21.12 -33.27 5.15
C MET A 762 22.23 -32.29 4.77
N GLY A 763 23.45 -32.77 4.54
CA GLY A 763 24.57 -31.95 4.11
C GLY A 763 24.39 -31.44 2.69
N ASP A 764 23.95 -32.30 1.76
CA ASP A 764 23.64 -31.89 0.38
C ASP A 764 22.53 -30.84 0.33
N LEU A 765 21.41 -31.08 1.01
CA LEU A 765 20.28 -30.15 1.04
C LEU A 765 20.60 -28.87 1.82
N GLY A 766 21.39 -28.96 2.89
CA GLY A 766 21.91 -27.80 3.62
C GLY A 766 22.76 -26.91 2.72
N ALA A 767 23.75 -27.49 2.04
CA ALA A 767 24.58 -26.77 1.07
C ALA A 767 23.75 -26.17 -0.07
N ALA A 768 22.70 -26.86 -0.53
CA ALA A 768 21.82 -26.31 -1.55
C ALA A 768 21.01 -25.10 -1.04
N LEU A 769 20.47 -25.16 0.18
CA LEU A 769 19.71 -24.05 0.76
C LEU A 769 20.59 -22.83 1.00
N PHE A 770 21.76 -23.01 1.64
CA PHE A 770 22.70 -21.91 1.86
C PHE A 770 23.30 -21.38 0.54
N GLY A 771 23.57 -22.26 -0.43
CA GLY A 771 24.01 -21.89 -1.76
C GLY A 771 22.98 -21.04 -2.51
N ALA A 772 21.70 -21.43 -2.49
CA ALA A 772 20.61 -20.65 -3.07
C ALA A 772 20.45 -19.29 -2.37
N ILE A 773 20.53 -19.23 -1.03
CA ILE A 773 20.53 -17.97 -0.27
C ILE A 773 21.69 -17.07 -0.69
N GLY A 774 22.90 -17.64 -0.81
CA GLY A 774 24.09 -16.92 -1.26
C GLY A 774 23.91 -16.34 -2.67
N VAL A 775 23.47 -17.17 -3.62
CA VAL A 775 23.22 -16.73 -5.01
C VAL A 775 22.18 -15.61 -5.07
N LEU A 776 21.05 -15.76 -4.38
CA LEU A 776 20.01 -14.71 -4.34
C LEU A 776 20.55 -13.40 -3.72
N SER A 777 21.35 -13.50 -2.66
CA SER A 777 21.98 -12.35 -2.02
C SER A 777 22.97 -11.64 -2.94
N ALA A 778 23.81 -12.41 -3.64
CA ALA A 778 24.78 -11.88 -4.60
C ALA A 778 24.10 -11.25 -5.83
N LEU A 779 22.98 -11.81 -6.31
CA LEU A 779 22.19 -11.20 -7.39
C LEU A 779 21.58 -9.85 -6.95
N VAL A 780 21.10 -9.75 -5.71
CA VAL A 780 20.61 -8.48 -5.15
C VAL A 780 21.75 -7.47 -5.02
N GLU A 781 22.93 -7.87 -4.55
CA GLU A 781 24.08 -6.97 -4.48
C GLU A 781 24.52 -6.50 -5.85
N ARG A 782 24.65 -7.43 -6.81
CA ARG A 782 24.99 -7.14 -8.20
C ARG A 782 24.04 -6.14 -8.84
N SER A 783 22.75 -6.18 -8.49
CA SER A 783 21.78 -5.18 -8.99
C SER A 783 22.11 -3.73 -8.58
N ARG A 784 22.91 -3.57 -7.50
CA ARG A 784 23.35 -2.27 -6.96
C ARG A 784 24.76 -1.89 -7.41
N THR A 785 25.66 -2.88 -7.51
CA THR A 785 27.09 -2.66 -7.76
C THR A 785 27.49 -2.90 -9.21
N GLY A 786 26.70 -3.66 -9.96
CA GLY A 786 27.06 -4.20 -11.28
C GLY A 786 28.05 -5.36 -11.25
N LEU A 787 28.52 -5.77 -10.07
CA LEU A 787 29.56 -6.80 -9.90
C LEU A 787 28.97 -8.08 -9.33
N GLY A 788 29.31 -9.20 -9.96
CA GLY A 788 29.08 -10.55 -9.44
C GLY A 788 30.06 -10.89 -8.31
N GLN A 789 29.97 -12.12 -7.81
CA GLN A 789 30.80 -12.61 -6.71
C GLN A 789 31.08 -14.10 -6.89
N TYR A 790 32.24 -14.54 -6.40
CA TYR A 790 32.46 -15.96 -6.14
C TYR A 790 31.97 -16.28 -4.72
N LEU A 791 31.21 -17.37 -4.61
CA LEU A 791 30.57 -17.87 -3.41
C LEU A 791 31.03 -19.29 -3.19
N THR A 792 31.38 -19.63 -1.96
CA THR A 792 31.77 -20.99 -1.58
C THR A 792 30.86 -21.46 -0.44
N THR A 793 30.50 -22.75 -0.47
CA THR A 793 29.84 -23.40 0.65
C THR A 793 30.19 -24.89 0.66
N SER A 794 29.95 -25.57 1.77
CA SER A 794 30.25 -26.99 1.86
C SER A 794 29.25 -27.81 2.66
N LEU A 795 29.23 -29.11 2.36
CA LEU A 795 28.42 -30.07 3.09
C LEU A 795 28.79 -30.11 4.58
N TYR A 796 30.06 -29.85 4.91
CA TYR A 796 30.55 -29.80 6.29
C TYR A 796 30.11 -28.53 7.02
N GLU A 797 30.42 -27.35 6.48
CA GLU A 797 30.12 -26.06 7.12
C GLU A 797 28.61 -25.86 7.33
N THR A 798 27.80 -26.31 6.37
CA THR A 798 26.34 -26.19 6.45
C THR A 798 25.77 -27.05 7.57
N GLN A 799 26.34 -28.22 7.83
CA GLN A 799 25.94 -29.03 8.98
C GLN A 799 26.34 -28.38 10.31
N LEU A 800 27.53 -27.77 10.40
CA LEU A 800 27.92 -27.00 11.58
C LEU A 800 26.92 -25.88 11.90
N ALA A 801 26.43 -25.20 10.87
CA ALA A 801 25.40 -24.18 11.02
C ALA A 801 24.05 -24.74 11.49
N LEU A 802 23.70 -25.97 11.07
CA LEU A 802 22.37 -26.56 11.33
C LEU A 802 22.23 -27.19 12.73
N HIS A 803 23.30 -27.67 13.37
CA HIS A 803 23.20 -28.21 14.74
C HIS A 803 23.47 -27.16 15.84
N ILE A 804 23.07 -25.90 15.57
CA ILE A 804 23.29 -24.68 16.38
C ILE A 804 23.15 -24.89 17.89
N ASN A 805 22.03 -25.46 18.36
CA ASN A 805 21.75 -25.63 19.79
C ASN A 805 22.70 -26.61 20.49
N TRP A 806 23.17 -27.63 19.76
CA TRP A 806 24.12 -28.62 20.27
C TRP A 806 25.52 -28.02 20.39
N ALA A 807 25.94 -27.26 19.36
CA ALA A 807 27.22 -26.57 19.35
C ALA A 807 27.32 -25.57 20.49
N THR A 808 26.29 -24.72 20.69
CA THR A 808 26.28 -23.75 21.78
C THR A 808 26.27 -24.40 23.16
N GLY A 809 25.61 -25.55 23.32
CA GLY A 809 25.65 -26.34 24.54
C GLY A 809 27.07 -26.82 24.85
N TYR A 810 27.74 -27.43 23.86
CA TYR A 810 29.13 -27.87 23.98
C TYR A 810 30.09 -26.72 24.27
N PHE A 811 29.96 -25.57 23.57
CA PHE A 811 30.80 -24.40 23.83
C PHE A 811 30.61 -23.83 25.24
N ALA A 812 29.42 -23.94 25.81
CA ALA A 812 29.12 -23.44 27.14
C ALA A 812 29.64 -24.35 28.27
N THR A 813 29.62 -25.68 28.08
CA THR A 813 29.92 -26.64 29.16
C THR A 813 31.20 -27.45 28.96
N GLY A 814 31.69 -27.54 27.72
CA GLY A 814 32.76 -28.47 27.33
C GLY A 814 32.32 -29.95 27.28
N GLU A 815 31.04 -30.25 27.56
CA GLU A 815 30.52 -31.61 27.62
C GLU A 815 30.05 -32.09 26.25
N THR A 816 30.60 -33.23 25.80
CA THR A 816 30.21 -33.83 24.52
C THR A 816 28.75 -34.31 24.55
N PRO A 817 27.90 -33.83 23.64
CA PRO A 817 26.51 -34.29 23.60
C PRO A 817 26.40 -35.79 23.26
N ARG A 818 25.34 -36.42 23.75
CA ARG A 818 25.03 -37.83 23.50
C ARG A 818 23.75 -37.96 22.68
N ARG A 819 23.61 -39.10 21.99
CA ARG A 819 22.36 -39.49 21.31
C ARG A 819 21.21 -39.61 22.31
N LEU A 820 20.03 -39.17 21.90
CA LEU A 820 18.82 -39.14 22.75
C LEU A 820 17.61 -39.82 22.08
N GLY A 821 17.80 -40.57 20.99
CA GLY A 821 16.69 -41.06 20.17
C GLY A 821 15.91 -39.87 19.60
N SER A 822 14.61 -39.81 19.91
CA SER A 822 13.72 -38.70 19.53
C SER A 822 13.72 -37.52 20.51
N GLY A 823 14.49 -37.59 21.60
CA GLY A 823 14.47 -36.61 22.67
C GLY A 823 15.20 -35.31 22.38
N HIS A 824 14.61 -34.19 22.80
CA HIS A 824 15.27 -32.90 22.79
C HIS A 824 16.27 -32.77 23.96
N PRO A 825 17.49 -32.23 23.77
CA PRO A 825 18.50 -32.14 24.83
C PRO A 825 18.08 -31.24 26.00
N ASN A 826 17.39 -30.15 25.69
CA ASN A 826 17.08 -29.10 26.67
C ASN A 826 15.62 -29.06 27.14
N LEU A 827 14.74 -29.95 26.63
CA LEU A 827 13.30 -29.93 26.93
C LEU A 827 12.80 -31.33 27.28
N VAL A 828 12.04 -31.45 28.36
CA VAL A 828 11.40 -32.70 28.79
C VAL A 828 9.98 -32.42 29.33
N PRO A 829 8.94 -33.13 28.87
CA PRO A 829 8.94 -34.08 27.75
C PRO A 829 8.92 -33.39 26.38
N TYR A 830 9.84 -33.77 25.50
CA TYR A 830 9.86 -33.36 24.11
C TYR A 830 10.46 -34.52 23.29
N GLN A 831 9.65 -35.55 23.04
CA GLN A 831 10.09 -36.81 22.41
C GLN A 831 8.89 -37.66 21.94
N ALA A 832 9.19 -38.76 21.25
CA ALA A 832 8.23 -39.82 20.96
C ALA A 832 8.07 -40.77 22.16
N PHE A 833 6.84 -41.18 22.43
CA PHE A 833 6.48 -42.13 23.48
C PHE A 833 5.65 -43.28 22.92
N PRO A 834 5.87 -44.54 23.37
CA PRO A 834 5.03 -45.66 23.01
C PRO A 834 3.60 -45.49 23.55
N ALA A 835 2.64 -45.85 22.71
CA ALA A 835 1.21 -45.99 23.00
C ALA A 835 0.77 -47.44 22.66
N ALA A 836 -0.53 -47.74 22.78
CA ALA A 836 -1.02 -49.11 22.58
C ALA A 836 -0.78 -49.70 21.17
N ASP A 837 -0.72 -48.84 20.15
CA ASP A 837 -0.67 -49.22 18.73
C ASP A 837 0.41 -48.48 17.91
N GLY A 838 1.32 -47.75 18.56
CA GLY A 838 2.36 -46.98 17.87
C GLY A 838 3.08 -45.98 18.76
N TYR A 839 3.60 -44.91 18.16
CA TYR A 839 4.29 -43.83 18.87
C TYR A 839 3.55 -42.49 18.72
N VAL A 840 3.39 -41.79 19.84
CA VAL A 840 2.90 -40.41 19.89
C VAL A 840 4.05 -39.48 20.25
N VAL A 841 4.26 -38.45 19.45
CA VAL A 841 5.18 -37.36 19.79
C VAL A 841 4.45 -36.38 20.69
N ILE A 842 5.07 -36.01 21.81
CA ILE A 842 4.57 -34.98 22.72
C ILE A 842 5.64 -33.91 22.85
N ALA A 843 5.24 -32.65 22.63
CA ALA A 843 6.15 -31.51 22.65
C ALA A 843 5.72 -30.47 23.71
N VAL A 844 6.35 -30.53 24.88
CA VAL A 844 6.14 -29.57 25.99
C VAL A 844 7.32 -28.60 26.05
N GLY A 845 7.09 -27.38 25.56
CA GLY A 845 8.13 -26.33 25.51
C GLY A 845 8.19 -25.42 26.74
N ASN A 846 7.21 -25.49 27.65
CA ASN A 846 7.14 -24.63 28.83
C ASN A 846 6.32 -25.28 29.97
N ASP A 847 6.39 -24.69 31.16
CA ASP A 847 5.76 -25.23 32.36
C ASP A 847 4.21 -25.17 32.31
N THR A 848 3.62 -24.24 31.55
CA THR A 848 2.16 -24.21 31.35
C THR A 848 1.68 -25.42 30.55
N LEU A 849 2.39 -25.77 29.49
CA LEU A 849 2.12 -26.99 28.72
C LEU A 849 2.36 -28.25 29.56
N TRP A 850 3.33 -28.21 30.48
CA TRP A 850 3.58 -29.29 31.42
C TRP A 850 2.39 -29.53 32.34
N THR A 851 1.86 -28.50 32.99
CA THR A 851 0.66 -28.63 33.84
C THR A 851 -0.54 -29.18 33.06
N ARG A 852 -0.73 -28.74 31.81
CA ARG A 852 -1.79 -29.26 30.93
C ARG A 852 -1.58 -30.72 30.58
N LEU A 853 -0.35 -31.14 30.27
CA LEU A 853 -0.03 -32.54 30.05
C LEU A 853 -0.31 -33.38 31.30
N CYS A 854 0.09 -32.93 32.49
CA CYS A 854 -0.22 -33.64 33.75
C CYS A 854 -1.73 -33.83 33.95
N SER A 855 -2.52 -32.80 33.64
CA SER A 855 -3.98 -32.89 33.67
C SER A 855 -4.52 -33.92 32.68
N ALA A 856 -4.06 -33.88 31.43
CA ALA A 856 -4.49 -34.79 30.36
C ALA A 856 -4.07 -36.26 30.63
N LEU A 857 -2.96 -36.47 31.33
CA LEU A 857 -2.51 -37.78 31.79
C LEU A 857 -3.28 -38.28 33.03
N GLU A 858 -4.19 -37.47 33.58
CA GLU A 858 -4.91 -37.75 34.83
C GLU A 858 -3.95 -37.88 36.04
N ARG A 859 -2.83 -37.15 36.01
CA ARG A 859 -1.76 -37.16 37.02
C ARG A 859 -1.34 -35.73 37.41
N PRO A 860 -2.26 -34.87 37.89
CA PRO A 860 -1.98 -33.47 38.20
C PRO A 860 -0.90 -33.30 39.28
N GLU A 861 -0.70 -34.29 40.16
CA GLU A 861 0.32 -34.24 41.20
C GLU A 861 1.76 -34.22 40.66
N LEU A 862 1.97 -34.66 39.41
CA LEU A 862 3.28 -34.55 38.75
C LEU A 862 3.68 -33.10 38.48
N ALA A 863 2.72 -32.18 38.35
CA ALA A 863 3.02 -30.76 38.17
C ALA A 863 3.57 -30.10 39.45
N GLU A 864 3.17 -30.63 40.61
CA GLU A 864 3.58 -30.14 41.93
C GLU A 864 4.79 -30.88 42.51
N ASP A 865 5.21 -32.00 41.91
CA ASP A 865 6.41 -32.73 42.32
C ASP A 865 7.66 -31.84 42.13
N PRO A 866 8.44 -31.57 43.20
CA PRO A 866 9.65 -30.74 43.11
C PRO A 866 10.65 -31.21 42.05
N ARG A 867 10.65 -32.50 41.68
CA ARG A 867 11.51 -33.05 40.63
C ARG A 867 11.10 -32.65 39.21
N PHE A 868 9.83 -32.25 39.01
CA PHE A 868 9.26 -32.02 37.67
C PHE A 868 8.64 -30.64 37.49
N ARG A 869 8.71 -29.77 38.51
CA ARG A 869 8.03 -28.47 38.52
C ARG A 869 8.47 -27.55 37.39
N THR A 870 9.78 -27.35 37.21
CA THR A 870 10.33 -26.53 36.11
C THR A 870 10.97 -27.41 35.04
N ASN A 871 11.14 -26.87 33.83
CA ASN A 871 11.85 -27.59 32.77
C ASN A 871 13.27 -28.03 33.18
N ALA A 872 14.00 -27.20 33.92
CA ALA A 872 15.34 -27.54 34.41
C ALA A 872 15.29 -28.75 35.37
N ASP A 873 14.30 -28.79 36.26
CA ASP A 873 14.08 -29.92 37.16
C ASP A 873 13.76 -31.20 36.36
N ARG A 874 12.89 -31.08 35.33
CA ARG A 874 12.52 -32.19 34.44
C ARG A 874 13.68 -32.73 33.61
N VAL A 875 14.55 -31.85 33.12
CA VAL A 875 15.78 -32.24 32.40
C VAL A 875 16.71 -33.01 33.33
N THR A 876 16.87 -32.56 34.57
CA THR A 876 17.70 -33.22 35.60
C THR A 876 17.18 -34.62 35.93
N HIS A 877 15.85 -34.79 35.99
CA HIS A 877 15.18 -36.05 36.33
C HIS A 877 14.55 -36.74 35.10
N ARG A 878 15.17 -36.59 33.92
CA ARG A 878 14.63 -37.07 32.63
C ARG A 878 14.18 -38.52 32.66
N ALA A 879 15.04 -39.43 33.12
CA ALA A 879 14.78 -40.87 33.08
C ALA A 879 13.54 -41.25 33.89
N ASP A 880 13.41 -40.69 35.10
CA ASP A 880 12.26 -40.90 35.99
C ASP A 880 10.97 -40.38 35.34
N LEU A 881 11.01 -39.17 34.79
CA LEU A 881 9.83 -38.55 34.19
C LEU A 881 9.36 -39.28 32.93
N VAL A 882 10.30 -39.63 32.04
CA VAL A 882 9.98 -40.36 30.81
C VAL A 882 9.30 -41.69 31.12
N ALA A 883 9.83 -42.47 32.08
CA ALA A 883 9.22 -43.74 32.47
C ALA A 883 7.78 -43.57 33.03
N LEU A 884 7.51 -42.48 33.75
CA LEU A 884 6.16 -42.16 34.25
C LEU A 884 5.19 -41.83 33.12
N ILE A 885 5.63 -41.05 32.13
CA ILE A 885 4.82 -40.68 30.97
C ILE A 885 4.56 -41.92 30.09
N GLU A 886 5.57 -42.74 29.81
CA GLU A 886 5.42 -43.98 29.04
C GLU A 886 4.37 -44.90 29.67
N LYS A 887 4.44 -45.10 30.99
CA LYS A 887 3.46 -45.89 31.72
C LYS A 887 2.05 -45.31 31.63
N ALA A 888 1.92 -43.97 31.67
CA ALA A 888 0.62 -43.30 31.57
C ALA A 888 0.02 -43.41 30.16
N LEU A 889 0.87 -43.44 29.11
CA LEU A 889 0.44 -43.49 27.72
C LEU A 889 0.14 -44.92 27.21
N ALA A 890 0.70 -45.95 27.84
CA ALA A 890 0.51 -47.34 27.43
C ALA A 890 -0.96 -47.81 27.18
N PRO A 891 -1.99 -47.36 27.94
CA PRO A 891 -3.35 -47.93 27.82
C PRO A 891 -4.18 -47.47 26.61
N ARG A 892 -3.84 -46.35 25.95
CA ARG A 892 -4.67 -45.78 24.86
C ARG A 892 -3.91 -45.77 23.54
N THR A 893 -4.64 -45.72 22.43
CA THR A 893 -4.05 -45.65 21.09
C THR A 893 -3.48 -44.27 20.79
N VAL A 894 -2.61 -44.16 19.79
CA VAL A 894 -2.03 -42.89 19.33
C VAL A 894 -3.13 -41.88 18.98
N ALA A 895 -4.18 -42.33 18.28
CA ALA A 895 -5.30 -41.48 17.88
C ALA A 895 -6.05 -40.90 19.10
N GLN A 896 -6.34 -41.74 20.10
CA GLN A 896 -7.00 -41.32 21.34
C GLN A 896 -6.15 -40.30 22.10
N TRP A 897 -4.84 -40.51 22.21
CA TRP A 897 -3.94 -39.54 22.85
C TRP A 897 -3.87 -38.23 22.09
N CYS A 898 -3.75 -38.26 20.76
CA CYS A 898 -3.73 -37.05 19.96
C CYS A 898 -5.04 -36.24 20.10
N GLU A 899 -6.18 -36.90 20.25
CA GLU A 899 -7.47 -36.25 20.50
C GLU A 899 -7.51 -35.60 21.90
N LEU A 900 -7.17 -36.36 22.95
CA LEU A 900 -7.15 -35.86 24.33
C LEU A 900 -6.19 -34.69 24.51
N LEU A 901 -4.94 -34.84 24.07
CA LEU A 901 -3.92 -33.82 24.21
C LEU A 901 -4.26 -32.55 23.41
N ARG A 902 -4.88 -32.70 22.22
CA ARG A 902 -5.36 -31.55 21.44
C ARG A 902 -6.47 -30.80 22.16
N ALA A 903 -7.40 -31.50 22.82
CA ALA A 903 -8.47 -30.86 23.58
C ALA A 903 -7.93 -29.97 24.71
N ASP A 904 -6.83 -30.37 25.34
CA ASP A 904 -6.14 -29.61 26.38
C ASP A 904 -5.08 -28.62 25.85
N GLY A 905 -4.97 -28.47 24.53
CA GLY A 905 -4.02 -27.56 23.89
C GLY A 905 -2.55 -27.97 24.08
N VAL A 906 -2.27 -29.26 24.28
CA VAL A 906 -0.92 -29.84 24.35
C VAL A 906 -0.51 -30.30 22.95
N PRO A 907 0.62 -29.81 22.39
CA PRO A 907 1.09 -30.24 21.08
C PRO A 907 1.45 -31.74 21.07
N ALA A 908 0.72 -32.51 20.25
CA ALA A 908 0.96 -33.93 20.05
C ALA A 908 0.63 -34.37 18.62
N ALA A 909 1.35 -35.37 18.11
CA ALA A 909 1.15 -35.90 16.77
C ALA A 909 1.56 -37.39 16.64
N PRO A 910 0.92 -38.16 15.75
CA PRO A 910 1.43 -39.46 15.33
C PRO A 910 2.71 -39.32 14.51
N ILE A 911 3.60 -40.30 14.57
CA ILE A 911 4.68 -40.45 13.57
C ILE A 911 4.07 -41.10 12.32
N ARG A 912 4.13 -40.39 11.18
CA ARG A 912 3.53 -40.82 9.91
C ARG A 912 4.57 -41.32 8.92
N ASP A 913 4.20 -42.30 8.10
CA ASP A 913 4.97 -42.71 6.94
C ASP A 913 4.72 -41.81 5.71
N LEU A 914 5.44 -42.05 4.61
CA LEU A 914 5.30 -41.24 3.39
C LEU A 914 3.93 -41.41 2.72
N HIS A 915 3.31 -42.59 2.78
CA HIS A 915 1.99 -42.81 2.21
C HIS A 915 0.95 -41.97 2.95
N GLU A 916 0.97 -42.00 4.28
CA GLU A 916 0.08 -41.20 5.13
C GLU A 916 0.29 -39.70 4.92
N VAL A 917 1.53 -39.24 4.75
CA VAL A 917 1.82 -37.83 4.48
C VAL A 917 1.24 -37.40 3.12
N TYR A 918 1.56 -38.13 2.04
CA TYR A 918 1.18 -37.74 0.68
C TYR A 918 -0.26 -38.04 0.30
N THR A 919 -0.99 -38.77 1.14
CA THR A 919 -2.46 -38.98 1.03
C THR A 919 -3.25 -38.19 2.08
N SER A 920 -2.60 -37.43 2.95
CA SER A 920 -3.30 -36.65 3.98
C SER A 920 -4.06 -35.46 3.39
N PRO A 921 -5.23 -35.11 3.97
CA PRO A 921 -5.97 -33.90 3.59
C PRO A 921 -5.15 -32.62 3.74
N HIS A 922 -4.17 -32.58 4.65
CA HIS A 922 -3.31 -31.42 4.83
C HIS A 922 -2.36 -31.22 3.64
N THR A 923 -1.68 -32.28 3.19
CA THR A 923 -0.79 -32.20 2.02
C THR A 923 -1.55 -31.88 0.74
N GLU A 924 -2.76 -32.43 0.59
CA GLU A 924 -3.66 -32.09 -0.51
C GLU A 924 -4.03 -30.60 -0.47
N ALA A 925 -4.44 -30.07 0.68
CA ALA A 925 -4.78 -28.66 0.86
C ALA A 925 -3.60 -27.70 0.59
N LEU A 926 -2.35 -28.15 0.80
CA LEU A 926 -1.15 -27.35 0.47
C LEU A 926 -0.92 -27.19 -1.04
N GLY A 927 -1.53 -28.04 -1.88
CA GLY A 927 -1.37 -28.03 -3.32
C GLY A 927 0.09 -28.17 -3.78
N ILE A 928 0.97 -28.72 -2.94
CA ILE A 928 2.43 -28.71 -3.16
C ILE A 928 2.89 -29.85 -4.08
N VAL A 929 2.12 -30.91 -4.23
CA VAL A 929 2.45 -32.01 -5.15
C VAL A 929 1.80 -31.75 -6.49
N SER A 930 2.60 -31.60 -7.53
CA SER A 930 2.15 -31.39 -8.91
C SER A 930 2.47 -32.61 -9.78
N THR A 931 1.64 -32.86 -10.79
CA THR A 931 1.90 -33.88 -11.81
C THR A 931 2.38 -33.20 -13.08
N VAL A 932 3.46 -33.71 -13.68
CA VAL A 932 3.97 -33.25 -14.97
C VAL A 932 4.21 -34.42 -15.91
N GLU A 933 4.04 -34.19 -17.20
CA GLU A 933 4.29 -35.20 -18.24
C GLU A 933 5.78 -35.29 -18.55
N HIS A 934 6.36 -36.47 -18.35
CA HIS A 934 7.75 -36.78 -18.69
C HIS A 934 7.82 -37.58 -20.00
N PRO A 935 8.72 -37.23 -20.95
CA PRO A 935 8.73 -37.81 -22.29
C PRO A 935 8.78 -39.34 -22.37
N THR A 936 9.48 -40.00 -21.45
CA THR A 936 9.64 -41.47 -21.44
C THR A 936 8.98 -42.16 -20.25
N ALA A 937 8.55 -41.40 -19.23
CA ALA A 937 8.04 -41.92 -17.97
C ALA A 937 6.52 -41.70 -17.79
N GLY A 938 5.90 -40.93 -18.70
CA GLY A 938 4.51 -40.50 -18.58
C GLY A 938 4.31 -39.51 -17.42
N PRO A 939 3.13 -39.49 -16.78
CA PRO A 939 2.86 -38.59 -15.67
C PRO A 939 3.72 -38.94 -14.45
N ILE A 940 4.50 -37.97 -13.97
CA ILE A 940 5.30 -38.08 -12.75
C ILE A 940 4.85 -37.05 -11.71
N ARG A 941 4.84 -37.44 -10.44
CA ARG A 941 4.51 -36.54 -9.31
C ARG A 941 5.79 -35.90 -8.77
N GLN A 942 5.73 -34.60 -8.52
CA GLN A 942 6.85 -33.78 -8.06
C GLN A 942 6.42 -32.90 -6.88
N VAL A 943 7.28 -32.75 -5.88
CA VAL A 943 7.06 -31.82 -4.77
C VAL A 943 7.56 -30.44 -5.19
N GLY A 944 6.65 -29.48 -5.30
CA GLY A 944 6.94 -28.10 -5.70
C GLY A 944 7.67 -27.27 -4.64
N PHE A 945 8.08 -26.07 -5.02
CA PHE A 945 8.86 -25.17 -4.17
C PHE A 945 8.08 -24.74 -2.91
N PRO A 946 8.63 -24.85 -1.68
CA PRO A 946 7.88 -24.70 -0.43
C PRO A 946 7.57 -23.25 0.02
N VAL A 947 7.55 -22.27 -0.89
CA VAL A 947 7.23 -20.86 -0.59
C VAL A 947 6.03 -20.38 -1.40
N ASN A 948 5.13 -19.63 -0.76
CA ASN A 948 4.01 -18.95 -1.40
C ASN A 948 4.31 -17.45 -1.57
N TYR A 949 4.04 -16.92 -2.76
CA TYR A 949 4.09 -15.50 -3.08
C TYR A 949 2.65 -14.99 -3.23
N HIS A 950 2.23 -14.11 -2.32
CA HIS A 950 0.85 -13.57 -2.29
C HIS A 950 -0.26 -14.65 -2.27
N GLY A 951 0.03 -15.80 -1.66
CA GLY A 951 -0.90 -16.94 -1.61
C GLY A 951 -0.79 -17.92 -2.78
N THR A 952 0.11 -17.69 -3.74
CA THR A 952 0.33 -18.58 -4.89
C THR A 952 1.74 -19.19 -4.87
N ARG A 953 1.83 -20.49 -5.13
CA ARG A 953 3.11 -21.22 -5.21
C ARG A 953 3.70 -21.15 -6.63
N PRO A 954 5.03 -21.10 -6.80
CA PRO A 954 5.64 -21.30 -8.11
C PRO A 954 5.26 -22.67 -8.70
N ALA A 955 4.85 -22.68 -9.96
CA ALA A 955 4.41 -23.90 -10.63
C ALA A 955 5.59 -24.80 -11.01
N VAL A 956 5.37 -26.12 -10.95
CA VAL A 956 6.24 -27.11 -11.61
C VAL A 956 5.82 -27.16 -13.08
N ARG A 957 6.67 -26.65 -13.98
CA ARG A 957 6.33 -26.33 -15.38
C ARG A 957 6.73 -27.42 -16.34
N THR A 958 7.95 -27.93 -16.18
CA THR A 958 8.49 -29.00 -17.03
C THR A 958 9.02 -30.13 -16.17
N ALA A 959 8.86 -31.35 -16.67
CA ALA A 959 9.51 -32.51 -16.09
C ALA A 959 11.05 -32.38 -16.20
N PRO A 960 11.82 -33.09 -15.37
CA PRO A 960 13.25 -33.21 -15.53
C PRO A 960 13.62 -33.62 -16.97
N PRO A 961 14.62 -33.01 -17.60
CA PRO A 961 14.89 -33.25 -19.02
C PRO A 961 15.60 -34.59 -19.26
N LEU A 962 15.33 -35.19 -20.43
CA LEU A 962 16.15 -36.29 -20.96
C LEU A 962 17.59 -35.80 -21.19
N LEU A 963 18.55 -36.73 -21.24
CA LEU A 963 19.94 -36.41 -21.51
C LEU A 963 20.08 -35.71 -22.86
N GLY A 964 20.57 -34.47 -22.85
CA GLY A 964 20.78 -33.68 -24.07
C GLY A 964 19.49 -33.29 -24.79
N GLN A 965 18.33 -33.31 -24.11
CA GLN A 965 17.03 -33.02 -24.72
C GLN A 965 17.00 -31.69 -25.48
N HIS A 966 17.78 -30.71 -25.02
CA HIS A 966 17.77 -29.35 -25.53
C HIS A 966 19.11 -28.98 -26.17
N THR A 967 19.93 -29.95 -26.55
CA THR A 967 21.28 -29.68 -27.09
C THR A 967 21.23 -28.82 -28.34
N ASP A 968 20.44 -29.21 -29.33
CA ASP A 968 20.33 -28.46 -30.60
C ASP A 968 19.80 -27.03 -30.34
N ASP A 969 18.72 -26.89 -29.56
CA ASP A 969 18.12 -25.58 -29.20
C ASP A 969 19.10 -24.64 -28.50
N VAL A 970 19.90 -25.16 -27.56
CA VAL A 970 20.86 -24.36 -26.79
C VAL A 970 22.06 -23.98 -27.64
N LEU A 971 22.57 -24.88 -28.47
CA LEU A 971 23.74 -24.61 -29.32
C LEU A 971 23.40 -23.65 -30.47
N ASP A 972 22.22 -23.79 -31.08
CA ASP A 972 21.73 -22.87 -32.11
C ASP A 972 21.58 -21.45 -31.57
N ALA A 973 21.06 -21.30 -30.35
CA ALA A 973 20.95 -20.00 -29.67
C ALA A 973 22.31 -19.31 -29.42
N LEU A 974 23.40 -20.09 -29.37
CA LEU A 974 24.77 -19.60 -29.19
C LEU A 974 25.47 -19.31 -30.54
N HIS A 975 24.82 -19.54 -31.69
CA HIS A 975 25.43 -19.55 -33.03
C HIS A 975 26.63 -20.52 -33.16
N VAL A 976 26.63 -21.61 -32.37
CA VAL A 976 27.67 -22.65 -32.42
C VAL A 976 27.11 -23.82 -33.22
N THR A 977 27.45 -23.93 -34.51
CA THR A 977 27.01 -25.08 -35.33
C THR A 977 27.50 -26.41 -34.74
N PRO A 978 26.61 -27.38 -34.45
CA PRO A 978 27.03 -28.68 -33.95
C PRO A 978 27.70 -29.50 -35.06
N ARG A 979 28.90 -30.05 -34.82
CA ARG A 979 29.45 -31.14 -35.64
C ARG A 979 29.10 -32.48 -35.00
N ARG A 980 28.07 -33.15 -35.55
CA ARG A 980 27.78 -34.55 -35.24
C ARG A 980 28.99 -35.42 -35.61
N THR A 981 29.56 -36.12 -34.63
CA THR A 981 30.56 -37.18 -34.86
C THR A 981 29.81 -38.52 -34.70
N PRO A 982 30.06 -39.54 -35.56
CA PRO A 982 29.16 -40.67 -35.76
C PRO A 982 29.15 -41.72 -34.66
#